data_AF-A0A2H0BIL1-F1
#
_entry.id   AF-A0A2H0BIL1-F1
#
_cell.length_a   1.000
_cell.length_b   1.000
_cell.length_c   1.000
_cell.angle_alpha   90.00
_cell.angle_beta   90.00
_cell.angle_gamma   90.00
#
_symmetry.space_group_name_H-M   'P 1'
#
loop_
_entity.id
_entity.type
_entity.pdbx_description
1 polymer ?
#
loop_
_entity_poly.entity_id
_entity_poly.type
_entity_poly.pdbx_seq_one_letter_code
_entity_poly.pdbx_strand_id
1 'polypeptide(L)'
;MRPTVFLFSEPCAFTLYILENLLSNLCRVVVFSNSVPYWKKFTSHITKTSYLIFDSQKNYNKYPKPDYFLLVDFFDVSLSSALGSKGFAIVSEKNLQEIDIELPETVGVISLDNLFGPRMELDERSRISQVVGSAVKKEKIKVQEKEKISPVYMGDAAKLIVKWLFSFGPYGEVASISSSRVNLVDICQSIKKIYPDFKYRTVNQYNNNPVFAKKKTYLLDRDNNKLLEETLLWFKNNTLPKVVSRKVKVEYFGALKILVALSVILATPFVFILIAISFFLVSEKMVSSEKFNPARFFINASYAVSNIANKESGVLANVPVLGRLYAPASSFSDIIKNASLVGSRGFDLINETYYLSDQVLKDEEYNLKEIQDKITSNLVYVETRLSFIESEAKNYPNLHKFAYLYKRVNLPRIKKLIINAGKVVQSLPDLLGVAKTKTYLVLFQNNMELRPTGGFIGSFALVSFSSGKLDEVGVQDVYSADGQLKGHVEPPQPIKKYLGETNWFLRDSNWGPDFPVSAERAEWFLDKEIDVPVDGVMAIDLNAIKDFLKIIGPIYLSDYQTSVSDDNFYEKTQSEVEGNFFPGSTKKANFITALSKEMVNALILNKDSNKTKLAKIIYNNLEARHIQIFLHNNLVKEALSNLNWDGAFNYPNCSGNCFSDLLGLVEANLGVNKSNYYIERKYNISVGLQEGLIKKNLSVTYKNSANLAMGNSGIYKTYSRLVVPLNSVLEFIKVGDGLIQPDIETVAGRKEVGFYFELMPGQTKTVNISWQTVQPLSLNRAGEYQMYIRKQAGTPAEPMTVTYNSPSGVDLRIEPGYNTLFAKDIHSRIIWKK
;
A
#
# COMPACT_ATOMS: atom_id res chain seq x y z
N MET A 1 58.75 -50.47 9.41
CA MET A 1 58.46 -49.04 9.69
C MET A 1 57.77 -48.95 11.04
N ARG A 2 58.04 -47.90 11.83
CA ARG A 2 57.28 -47.67 13.08
C ARG A 2 55.87 -47.20 12.72
N PRO A 3 54.80 -47.77 13.30
CA PRO A 3 53.44 -47.35 12.99
C PRO A 3 53.22 -45.90 13.42
N THR A 4 52.54 -45.13 12.57
CA THR A 4 52.15 -43.75 12.81
C THR A 4 50.74 -43.71 13.39
N VAL A 5 50.58 -43.09 14.56
CA VAL A 5 49.31 -42.97 15.25
C VAL A 5 48.90 -41.52 15.36
N PHE A 6 47.70 -41.19 14.89
CA PHE A 6 47.09 -39.88 15.11
C PHE A 6 46.26 -39.91 16.38
N LEU A 7 46.60 -39.05 17.34
CA LEU A 7 45.86 -38.90 18.60
C LEU A 7 45.16 -37.56 18.60
N PHE A 8 43.84 -37.55 18.42
CA PHE A 8 43.03 -36.35 18.53
C PHE A 8 42.48 -36.23 19.95
N SER A 9 43.06 -35.31 20.72
CA SER A 9 42.65 -35.10 22.10
C SER A 9 43.11 -33.77 22.64
N GLU A 10 42.33 -33.20 23.55
CA GLU A 10 42.85 -32.21 24.50
C GLU A 10 43.70 -32.93 25.58
N PRO A 11 44.70 -32.26 26.19
CA PRO A 11 45.57 -32.89 27.18
C PRO A 11 44.79 -33.20 28.46
N CYS A 12 44.79 -34.47 28.84
CA CYS A 12 44.25 -34.98 30.10
C CYS A 12 45.10 -36.16 30.60
N ALA A 13 44.96 -36.54 31.87
CA ALA A 13 45.73 -37.61 32.48
C ALA A 13 45.61 -38.93 31.72
N PHE A 14 44.39 -39.26 31.31
CA PHE A 14 44.12 -40.48 30.55
C PHE A 14 44.80 -40.49 29.18
N THR A 15 44.78 -39.37 28.45
CA THR A 15 45.43 -39.28 27.14
C THR A 15 46.94 -39.25 27.23
N LEU A 16 47.49 -38.79 28.35
CA LEU A 16 48.90 -38.97 28.67
C LEU A 16 49.26 -40.44 28.88
N TYR A 17 48.44 -41.23 29.59
CA TYR A 17 48.67 -42.67 29.72
C TYR A 17 48.62 -43.39 28.35
N ILE A 18 47.68 -43.02 27.48
CA ILE A 18 47.63 -43.54 26.10
C ILE A 18 48.92 -43.17 25.36
N LEU A 19 49.33 -41.91 25.41
CA LEU A 19 50.53 -41.42 24.74
C LEU A 19 51.79 -42.14 25.23
N GLU A 20 51.96 -42.28 26.55
CA GLU A 20 53.07 -43.00 27.17
C GLU A 20 53.12 -44.46 26.67
N ASN A 21 51.97 -45.15 26.65
CA ASN A 21 51.88 -46.53 26.13
C ASN A 21 52.21 -46.62 24.63
N LEU A 22 51.76 -45.67 23.80
CA LEU A 22 52.07 -45.65 22.36
C LEU A 22 53.58 -45.46 22.11
N LEU A 23 54.20 -44.53 22.84
CA LEU A 23 55.63 -44.27 22.73
C LEU A 23 56.48 -45.44 23.24
N SER A 24 56.06 -46.11 24.32
CA SER A 24 56.71 -47.34 24.81
C SER A 24 56.64 -48.49 23.80
N ASN A 25 55.60 -48.54 22.95
CA ASN A 25 55.50 -49.50 21.84
C ASN A 25 56.19 -49.01 20.55
N LEU A 26 57.11 -48.04 20.65
CA LEU A 26 57.92 -47.51 19.55
C LEU A 26 57.10 -46.87 18.39
N CYS A 27 55.91 -46.33 18.67
CA CYS A 27 55.09 -45.64 17.67
C CYS A 27 55.62 -44.24 17.36
N ARG A 28 55.34 -43.74 16.14
CA ARG A 28 55.40 -42.30 15.84
C ARG A 28 54.02 -41.70 16.10
N VAL A 29 53.91 -40.74 17.01
CA VAL A 29 52.62 -40.17 17.41
C VAL A 29 52.50 -38.72 16.97
N VAL A 30 51.41 -38.38 16.28
CA VAL A 30 51.04 -37.00 15.96
C VAL A 30 49.78 -36.66 16.75
N VAL A 31 49.93 -35.73 17.71
CA VAL A 31 48.84 -35.28 18.58
C VAL A 31 48.21 -34.05 17.98
N PHE A 32 46.91 -34.15 17.68
CA PHE A 32 46.08 -33.07 17.15
C PHE A 32 45.21 -32.49 18.26
N SER A 33 45.38 -31.20 18.53
CA SER A 33 44.69 -30.51 19.63
C SER A 33 44.47 -29.03 19.31
N ASN A 34 43.42 -28.43 19.87
CA ASN A 34 43.23 -26.98 19.83
C ASN A 34 44.15 -26.24 20.82
N SER A 35 44.80 -26.98 21.74
CA SER A 35 45.63 -26.44 22.82
C SER A 35 47.07 -27.00 22.79
N VAL A 36 47.72 -27.02 21.61
CA VAL A 36 49.11 -27.47 21.41
C VAL A 36 50.12 -26.94 22.45
N PRO A 37 50.11 -25.65 22.85
CA PRO A 37 51.03 -25.15 23.87
C PRO A 37 50.86 -25.85 25.23
N TYR A 38 49.63 -26.22 25.56
CA TYR A 38 49.32 -26.88 26.82
C TYR A 38 49.78 -28.34 26.80
N TRP A 39 49.59 -29.05 25.68
CA TRP A 39 50.20 -30.37 25.45
C TRP A 39 51.71 -30.36 25.65
N LYS A 40 52.43 -29.44 24.99
CA LYS A 40 53.90 -29.32 25.13
C LYS A 40 54.35 -29.12 26.58
N LYS A 41 53.57 -28.37 27.37
CA LYS A 41 53.81 -28.19 28.81
C LYS A 41 53.49 -29.47 29.60
N PHE A 42 52.36 -30.11 29.32
CA PHE A 42 51.85 -31.29 30.00
C PHE A 42 52.72 -32.53 29.79
N THR A 43 53.42 -32.61 28.66
CA THR A 43 54.35 -33.69 28.31
C THR A 43 55.81 -33.29 28.42
N SER A 44 56.14 -32.22 29.15
CA SER A 44 57.51 -31.70 29.25
C SER A 44 58.53 -32.75 29.75
N HIS A 45 58.07 -33.78 30.48
CA HIS A 45 58.86 -34.93 30.92
C HIS A 45 59.16 -35.97 29.81
N ILE A 46 58.47 -35.93 28.66
CA ILE A 46 58.57 -36.91 27.56
C ILE A 46 58.93 -36.26 26.20
N THR A 47 58.81 -34.93 26.07
CA THR A 47 58.97 -34.14 24.82
C THR A 47 60.35 -34.17 24.15
N LYS A 48 61.33 -34.94 24.66
CA LYS A 48 62.66 -35.08 24.04
C LYS A 48 62.75 -36.18 22.99
N THR A 49 61.64 -36.81 22.61
CA THR A 49 61.60 -37.91 21.63
C THR A 49 61.32 -37.39 20.21
N SER A 50 62.12 -37.79 19.22
CA SER A 50 61.93 -37.44 17.80
C SER A 50 60.67 -38.08 17.16
N TYR A 51 59.92 -38.86 17.94
CA TYR A 51 58.77 -39.64 17.52
C TYR A 51 57.43 -39.03 17.95
N LEU A 52 57.43 -37.84 18.57
CA LEU A 52 56.24 -37.14 19.06
C LEU A 52 56.11 -35.75 18.42
N ILE A 53 54.97 -35.50 17.76
CA ILE A 53 54.65 -34.23 17.12
C ILE A 53 53.33 -33.69 17.68
N PHE A 54 53.25 -32.38 17.91
CA PHE A 54 52.01 -31.70 18.31
C PHE A 54 51.62 -30.67 17.26
N ASP A 55 50.38 -30.74 16.78
CA ASP A 55 49.85 -29.81 15.77
C ASP A 55 48.36 -29.46 16.03
N SER A 56 47.90 -28.39 15.40
CA SER A 56 46.49 -28.00 15.44
C SER A 56 45.62 -29.04 14.78
N GLN A 57 44.44 -29.31 15.35
CA GLN A 57 43.45 -30.22 14.78
C GLN A 57 43.10 -29.91 13.32
N LYS A 58 43.16 -28.65 12.88
CA LYS A 58 42.89 -28.25 11.49
C LYS A 58 43.97 -28.70 10.49
N ASN A 59 45.16 -29.07 10.98
CA ASN A 59 46.31 -29.40 10.15
C ASN A 59 46.45 -30.90 9.86
N TYR A 60 45.51 -31.75 10.28
CA TYR A 60 45.65 -33.21 10.12
C TYR A 60 45.84 -33.65 8.66
N ASN A 61 45.17 -32.98 7.72
CA ASN A 61 45.29 -33.23 6.28
C ASN A 61 46.68 -32.93 5.70
N LYS A 62 47.58 -32.27 6.45
CA LYS A 62 48.96 -32.00 6.01
C LYS A 62 49.89 -33.19 6.18
N TYR A 63 49.45 -34.22 6.91
CA TYR A 63 50.24 -35.41 7.18
C TYR A 63 49.75 -36.57 6.30
N PRO A 64 50.64 -37.50 5.90
CA PRO A 64 50.22 -38.76 5.29
C PRO A 64 49.23 -39.50 6.19
N LYS A 65 48.34 -40.30 5.60
CA LYS A 65 47.38 -41.09 6.36
C LYS A 65 48.09 -41.94 7.44
N PRO A 66 47.58 -41.95 8.68
CA PRO A 66 48.20 -42.71 9.75
C PRO A 66 48.00 -44.21 9.54
N ASP A 67 48.76 -45.04 10.27
CA ASP A 67 48.44 -46.46 10.36
C ASP A 67 47.24 -46.68 11.29
N TYR A 68 47.14 -45.86 12.35
CA TYR A 68 46.05 -45.91 13.33
C TYR A 68 45.62 -44.53 13.82
N PHE A 69 44.38 -44.40 14.31
CA PHE A 69 43.93 -43.17 14.97
C PHE A 69 43.17 -43.42 16.27
N LEU A 70 43.20 -42.44 17.16
CA LEU A 70 42.42 -42.39 18.39
C LEU A 70 41.74 -41.02 18.49
N LEU A 71 40.43 -41.01 18.69
CA LEU A 71 39.64 -39.82 19.04
C LEU A 71 39.25 -39.94 20.52
N VAL A 72 39.53 -38.92 21.33
CA VAL A 72 39.21 -38.95 22.77
C VAL A 72 38.29 -37.78 23.12
N ASP A 73 37.21 -38.08 23.85
CA ASP A 73 36.15 -37.16 24.30
C ASP A 73 35.25 -36.60 23.17
N PHE A 74 35.35 -37.10 21.93
CA PHE A 74 34.43 -36.79 20.84
C PHE A 74 34.40 -37.90 19.77
N PHE A 75 33.35 -37.93 18.95
CA PHE A 75 33.24 -38.80 17.78
C PHE A 75 32.79 -38.01 16.54
N ASP A 76 33.48 -38.19 15.43
CA ASP A 76 33.17 -37.56 14.14
C ASP A 76 33.32 -38.61 13.01
N VAL A 77 32.18 -38.99 12.42
CA VAL A 77 32.07 -40.00 11.35
C VAL A 77 32.78 -39.53 10.07
N SER A 78 32.72 -38.23 9.79
CA SER A 78 33.34 -37.65 8.59
C SER A 78 34.87 -37.65 8.71
N LEU A 79 35.39 -37.32 9.90
CA LEU A 79 36.83 -37.35 10.18
C LEU A 79 37.39 -38.77 10.15
N SER A 80 36.71 -39.72 10.80
CA SER A 80 37.12 -41.13 10.79
C SER A 80 37.12 -41.72 9.37
N SER A 81 36.11 -41.40 8.56
CA SER A 81 36.05 -41.77 7.15
C SER A 81 37.19 -41.14 6.33
N ALA A 82 37.52 -39.86 6.58
CA ALA A 82 38.60 -39.16 5.88
C ALA A 82 39.99 -39.75 6.18
N LEU A 83 40.23 -40.18 7.42
CA LEU A 83 41.49 -40.82 7.82
C LEU A 83 41.66 -42.20 7.18
N GLY A 84 40.58 -42.95 6.94
CA GLY A 84 40.58 -44.22 6.22
C GLY A 84 41.52 -45.29 6.81
N SER A 85 41.77 -45.23 8.12
CA SER A 85 42.72 -46.08 8.86
C SER A 85 41.99 -46.78 10.01
N LYS A 86 42.61 -47.76 10.69
CA LYS A 86 41.95 -48.41 11.85
C LYS A 86 42.01 -47.49 13.07
N GLY A 87 40.92 -47.36 13.81
CA GLY A 87 40.93 -46.48 14.98
C GLY A 87 39.79 -46.67 15.96
N PHE A 88 39.92 -46.01 17.11
CA PHE A 88 38.89 -46.00 18.14
C PHE A 88 38.46 -44.59 18.49
N ALA A 89 37.16 -44.42 18.70
CA ALA A 89 36.60 -43.26 19.37
C ALA A 89 36.31 -43.62 20.83
N ILE A 90 36.92 -42.89 21.75
CA ILE A 90 36.79 -43.10 23.19
C ILE A 90 35.91 -42.00 23.75
N VAL A 91 34.74 -42.39 24.24
CA VAL A 91 33.69 -41.47 24.69
C VAL A 91 33.17 -41.87 26.06
N SER A 92 32.63 -40.90 26.79
CA SER A 92 31.99 -41.18 28.08
C SER A 92 30.67 -41.95 27.89
N GLU A 93 30.28 -42.75 28.88
CA GLU A 93 29.00 -43.49 28.84
C GLU A 93 27.78 -42.56 28.63
N LYS A 94 27.84 -41.33 29.16
CA LYS A 94 26.78 -40.32 28.99
C LYS A 94 26.65 -39.84 27.55
N ASN A 95 27.77 -39.66 26.85
CA ASN A 95 27.79 -39.15 25.48
C ASN A 95 27.43 -40.22 24.43
N LEU A 96 27.30 -41.48 24.85
CA LEU A 96 26.91 -42.61 23.99
C LEU A 96 25.39 -42.71 23.77
N GLN A 97 24.57 -42.00 24.56
CA GLN A 97 23.10 -42.05 24.45
C GLN A 97 22.55 -41.43 23.15
N GLU A 98 23.38 -40.67 22.42
CA GLU A 98 22.99 -39.93 21.22
C GLU A 98 23.54 -40.54 19.90
N ILE A 99 24.22 -41.70 19.97
CA ILE A 99 24.89 -42.31 18.81
C ILE A 99 24.08 -43.50 18.30
N ASP A 100 23.18 -43.27 17.34
CA ASP A 100 22.52 -44.31 16.55
C ASP A 100 23.04 -44.25 15.10
N ILE A 101 24.26 -44.75 14.88
CA ILE A 101 25.01 -44.60 13.62
C ILE A 101 25.65 -45.94 13.26
N GLU A 102 25.52 -46.36 11.99
CA GLU A 102 26.26 -47.50 11.43
C GLU A 102 27.77 -47.22 11.45
N LEU A 103 28.53 -48.07 12.16
CA LEU A 103 29.97 -47.93 12.31
C LEU A 103 30.72 -48.60 11.15
N PRO A 104 31.76 -47.95 10.58
CA PRO A 104 32.66 -48.60 9.63
C PRO A 104 33.36 -49.82 10.26
N GLU A 105 33.62 -50.88 9.48
CA GLU A 105 34.32 -52.09 9.96
C GLU A 105 35.72 -51.84 10.52
N THR A 106 36.33 -50.70 10.21
CA THR A 106 37.67 -50.32 10.67
C THR A 106 37.66 -49.44 11.93
N VAL A 107 36.49 -49.06 12.44
CA VAL A 107 36.34 -48.11 13.54
C VAL A 107 35.50 -48.73 14.66
N GLY A 108 36.03 -48.73 15.89
CA GLY A 108 35.28 -49.13 17.07
C GLY A 108 34.96 -47.93 17.97
N VAL A 109 33.89 -48.01 18.75
CA VAL A 109 33.57 -47.02 19.79
C VAL A 109 33.76 -47.66 21.16
N ILE A 110 34.58 -47.02 22.00
CA ILE A 110 34.90 -47.50 23.34
C ILE A 110 34.31 -46.54 24.37
N SER A 111 33.43 -47.08 25.19
CA SER A 111 32.81 -46.40 26.33
C SER A 111 33.66 -46.55 27.58
N LEU A 112 33.96 -45.43 28.27
CA LEU A 112 34.60 -45.42 29.59
C LEU A 112 34.00 -44.36 30.51
N ASP A 113 33.84 -44.69 31.80
CA ASP A 113 33.49 -43.71 32.83
C ASP A 113 34.19 -44.09 34.15
N ASN A 114 34.19 -43.16 35.12
CA ASN A 114 34.81 -43.32 36.44
C ASN A 114 36.29 -43.73 36.37
N LEU A 115 37.01 -43.09 35.45
CA LEU A 115 38.46 -43.20 35.36
C LEU A 115 39.14 -42.59 36.60
N PHE A 116 40.11 -43.30 37.17
CA PHE A 116 40.96 -42.80 38.25
C PHE A 116 42.42 -43.20 38.08
N GLY A 117 43.32 -42.42 38.67
CA GLY A 117 44.75 -42.68 38.62
C GLY A 117 45.56 -41.44 38.99
N PRO A 118 46.89 -41.57 39.18
CA PRO A 118 47.79 -40.43 39.29
C PRO A 118 47.54 -39.39 38.19
N ARG A 119 47.71 -38.10 38.50
CA ARG A 119 47.51 -36.96 37.58
C ARG A 119 46.07 -36.69 37.13
N MET A 120 45.08 -37.51 37.55
CA MET A 120 43.69 -37.34 37.12
C MET A 120 43.14 -35.93 37.37
N GLU A 121 42.24 -35.49 36.50
CA GLU A 121 41.52 -34.24 36.70
C GLU A 121 40.65 -34.34 37.96
N LEU A 122 40.66 -33.28 38.79
CA LEU A 122 39.81 -33.18 39.98
C LEU A 122 38.60 -32.30 39.68
N ASP A 123 37.81 -32.70 38.68
CA ASP A 123 36.63 -32.00 38.17
C ASP A 123 35.31 -32.73 38.46
N GLU A 124 34.18 -32.14 38.05
CA GLU A 124 32.85 -32.69 38.31
C GLU A 124 32.38 -33.75 37.29
N ARG A 125 33.21 -34.19 36.34
CA ARG A 125 32.76 -35.03 35.21
C ARG A 125 32.37 -36.45 35.61
N SER A 126 33.07 -37.06 36.58
CA SER A 126 32.81 -38.40 37.10
C SER A 126 32.68 -38.43 38.63
N ARG A 127 31.99 -39.43 39.18
CA ARG A 127 31.75 -39.51 40.64
C ARG A 127 33.01 -39.86 41.41
N ILE A 128 33.89 -40.69 40.86
CA ILE A 128 35.20 -40.96 41.48
C ILE A 128 36.08 -39.70 41.52
N SER A 129 36.06 -38.87 40.47
CA SER A 129 36.79 -37.59 40.41
C SER A 129 36.28 -36.62 41.47
N GLN A 130 34.97 -36.51 41.64
CA GLN A 130 34.38 -35.65 42.68
C GLN A 130 34.82 -36.09 44.08
N VAL A 131 34.80 -37.40 44.38
CA VAL A 131 35.19 -37.93 45.69
C VAL A 131 36.68 -37.75 45.97
N VAL A 132 37.56 -38.12 45.02
CA VAL A 132 39.01 -37.91 45.14
C VAL A 132 39.34 -36.42 45.22
N GLY A 133 38.67 -35.59 44.40
CA GLY A 133 38.81 -34.14 44.38
C GLY A 133 38.44 -33.49 45.71
N SER A 134 37.31 -33.87 46.30
CA SER A 134 36.91 -33.36 47.62
C SER A 134 37.88 -33.78 48.72
N ALA A 135 38.45 -34.99 48.66
CA ALA A 135 39.46 -35.42 49.61
C ALA A 135 40.77 -34.62 49.50
N VAL A 136 41.26 -34.44 48.29
CA VAL A 136 42.51 -33.70 48.01
C VAL A 136 42.34 -32.20 48.30
N LYS A 137 41.17 -31.61 48.00
CA LYS A 137 40.85 -30.19 48.24
C LYS A 137 40.33 -29.89 49.65
N LYS A 138 40.13 -30.91 50.50
CA LYS A 138 39.52 -30.81 51.84
C LYS A 138 38.08 -30.26 51.85
N GLU A 139 37.32 -30.56 50.81
CA GLU A 139 35.92 -30.16 50.66
C GLU A 139 34.97 -31.25 51.18
N LYS A 140 33.72 -30.87 51.51
CA LYS A 140 32.68 -31.80 51.93
C LYS A 140 31.89 -32.30 50.72
N ILE A 141 31.70 -33.62 50.61
CA ILE A 141 30.89 -34.23 49.54
C ILE A 141 29.69 -35.02 50.07
N LYS A 142 28.60 -35.04 49.29
CA LYS A 142 27.42 -35.88 49.54
C LYS A 142 27.50 -37.15 48.68
N VAL A 143 27.29 -38.30 49.30
CA VAL A 143 27.34 -39.62 48.67
C VAL A 143 26.06 -40.38 49.03
N GLN A 144 25.44 -41.11 48.10
CA GLN A 144 24.26 -41.91 48.43
C GLN A 144 24.67 -43.25 49.06
N GLU A 145 23.89 -43.75 50.02
CA GLU A 145 24.28 -44.93 50.82
C GLU A 145 24.47 -46.21 49.98
N LYS A 146 23.74 -46.33 48.87
CA LYS A 146 23.80 -47.46 47.92
C LYS A 146 24.40 -47.05 46.57
N GLU A 147 25.10 -45.92 46.50
CA GLU A 147 25.72 -45.45 45.25
C GLU A 147 26.84 -46.41 44.83
N LYS A 148 26.66 -47.12 43.71
CA LYS A 148 27.70 -47.99 43.17
C LYS A 148 28.29 -47.39 41.90
N ILE A 149 29.61 -47.39 41.81
CA ILE A 149 30.35 -46.99 40.61
C ILE A 149 31.27 -48.14 40.17
N SER A 150 31.69 -48.11 38.91
CA SER A 150 32.68 -49.05 38.36
C SER A 150 33.98 -48.29 38.11
N PRO A 151 34.85 -48.12 39.12
CA PRO A 151 36.07 -47.34 38.96
C PRO A 151 37.08 -48.10 38.10
N VAL A 152 37.60 -47.46 37.06
CA VAL A 152 38.57 -48.07 36.15
C VAL A 152 39.90 -47.33 36.25
N TYR A 153 40.98 -48.06 36.49
CA TYR A 153 42.31 -47.46 36.56
C TYR A 153 42.77 -47.01 35.16
N MET A 154 43.10 -45.71 35.01
CA MET A 154 43.44 -45.08 33.74
C MET A 154 44.57 -45.79 33.00
N GLY A 155 45.60 -46.24 33.73
CA GLY A 155 46.76 -46.91 33.14
C GLY A 155 46.41 -48.27 32.50
N ASP A 156 45.53 -49.03 33.13
CA ASP A 156 45.09 -50.34 32.62
C ASP A 156 44.16 -50.18 31.42
N ALA A 157 43.23 -49.21 31.49
CA ALA A 157 42.37 -48.87 30.35
C ALA A 157 43.19 -48.41 29.14
N ALA A 158 44.14 -47.49 29.33
CA ALA A 158 45.01 -47.03 28.25
C ALA A 158 45.82 -48.18 27.64
N LYS A 159 46.38 -49.07 28.46
CA LYS A 159 47.13 -50.24 27.99
C LYS A 159 46.25 -51.21 27.19
N LEU A 160 45.03 -51.47 27.64
CA LEU A 160 44.08 -52.32 26.92
C LEU A 160 43.69 -51.72 25.56
N ILE A 161 43.38 -50.42 25.52
CA ILE A 161 43.03 -49.71 24.29
C ILE A 161 44.19 -49.72 23.29
N VAL A 162 45.41 -49.43 23.75
CA VAL A 162 46.60 -49.48 22.89
C VAL A 162 46.86 -50.91 22.40
N LYS A 163 46.64 -51.93 23.24
CA LYS A 163 46.70 -53.33 22.81
C LYS A 163 45.65 -53.65 21.74
N TRP A 164 44.41 -53.22 21.93
CA TRP A 164 43.34 -53.40 20.95
C TRP A 164 43.63 -52.68 19.63
N LEU A 165 44.29 -51.51 19.69
CA LEU A 165 44.65 -50.74 18.50
C LEU A 165 45.58 -51.52 17.58
N PHE A 166 46.46 -52.36 18.13
CA PHE A 166 47.43 -53.15 17.37
C PHE A 166 47.06 -54.63 17.21
N SER A 167 45.89 -55.06 17.71
CA SER A 167 45.46 -56.47 17.67
C SER A 167 43.98 -56.59 17.32
N PHE A 168 43.32 -57.69 17.72
CA PHE A 168 41.88 -57.89 17.51
C PHE A 168 41.07 -57.08 18.54
N GLY A 169 40.93 -55.77 18.29
CA GLY A 169 40.04 -54.90 19.04
C GLY A 169 38.59 -54.94 18.53
N PRO A 170 37.65 -54.30 19.26
CA PRO A 170 36.21 -54.30 18.92
C PRO A 170 35.90 -53.32 17.76
N TYR A 171 36.50 -53.55 16.59
CA TYR A 171 36.23 -52.75 15.39
C TYR A 171 34.83 -53.08 14.84
N GLY A 172 34.11 -52.07 14.34
CA GLY A 172 32.72 -52.20 13.91
C GLY A 172 31.71 -52.36 15.05
N GLU A 173 32.16 -52.32 16.30
CA GLU A 173 31.32 -52.56 17.49
C GLU A 173 31.42 -51.40 18.51
N VAL A 174 30.42 -51.34 19.39
CA VAL A 174 30.45 -50.51 20.61
C VAL A 174 30.83 -51.39 21.80
N ALA A 175 32.03 -51.18 22.35
CA ALA A 175 32.51 -51.87 23.54
C ALA A 175 32.48 -50.96 24.77
N SER A 176 32.30 -51.54 25.96
CA SER A 176 32.48 -50.82 27.23
C SER A 176 33.63 -51.41 28.02
N ILE A 177 34.53 -50.57 28.50
CA ILE A 177 35.53 -50.97 29.50
C ILE A 177 34.99 -50.54 30.86
N SER A 178 34.81 -51.51 31.75
CA SER A 178 34.26 -51.30 33.08
C SER A 178 34.99 -52.16 34.11
N SER A 179 34.61 -52.03 35.37
CA SER A 179 35.07 -52.88 36.47
C SER A 179 33.89 -53.32 37.32
N SER A 180 34.13 -54.26 38.21
CA SER A 180 33.19 -54.69 39.23
C SER A 180 32.69 -53.49 40.03
N ARG A 181 31.36 -53.41 40.20
CA ARG A 181 30.71 -52.29 40.90
C ARG A 181 31.10 -52.23 42.37
N VAL A 182 31.72 -51.14 42.79
CA VAL A 182 32.12 -50.86 44.18
C VAL A 182 31.18 -49.81 44.79
N ASN A 183 30.85 -49.95 46.07
CA ASN A 183 30.08 -48.92 46.78
C ASN A 183 30.96 -47.68 46.98
N LEU A 184 30.45 -46.51 46.60
CA LEU A 184 31.16 -45.24 46.74
C LEU A 184 31.43 -44.90 48.20
N VAL A 185 30.61 -45.40 49.14
CA VAL A 185 30.85 -45.28 50.58
C VAL A 185 32.12 -46.03 51.01
N ASP A 186 32.36 -47.23 50.48
CA ASP A 186 33.57 -48.02 50.79
C ASP A 186 34.82 -47.30 50.28
N ILE A 187 34.74 -46.69 49.09
CA ILE A 187 35.80 -45.85 48.53
C ILE A 187 36.06 -44.64 49.44
N CYS A 188 35.01 -43.97 49.92
CA CYS A 188 35.14 -42.85 50.86
C CYS A 188 35.82 -43.28 52.17
N GLN A 189 35.52 -44.49 52.67
CA GLN A 189 36.16 -45.06 53.86
C GLN A 189 37.64 -45.34 53.62
N SER A 190 38.00 -45.94 52.48
CA SER A 190 39.40 -46.15 52.08
C SER A 190 40.18 -44.84 51.96
N ILE A 191 39.57 -43.80 51.37
CA ILE A 191 40.18 -42.46 51.28
C ILE A 191 40.39 -41.85 52.66
N LYS A 192 39.43 -41.99 53.58
CA LYS A 192 39.52 -41.43 54.94
C LYS A 192 40.68 -42.02 55.75
N LYS A 193 41.11 -43.25 55.48
CA LYS A 193 42.31 -43.85 56.10
C LYS A 193 43.59 -43.10 55.71
N ILE A 194 43.65 -42.53 54.51
CA ILE A 194 44.82 -41.82 53.97
C ILE A 194 44.72 -40.30 54.20
N TYR A 195 43.50 -39.75 54.14
CA TYR A 195 43.17 -38.36 54.43
C TYR A 195 42.20 -38.26 55.63
N PRO A 196 42.69 -38.22 56.88
CA PRO A 196 41.85 -38.18 58.07
C PRO A 196 40.87 -36.99 58.12
N ASP A 197 41.23 -35.87 57.51
CA ASP A 197 40.42 -34.64 57.41
C ASP A 197 39.23 -34.76 56.43
N PHE A 198 39.17 -35.80 55.60
CA PHE A 198 38.14 -35.96 54.58
C PHE A 198 36.76 -36.18 55.22
N LYS A 199 35.80 -35.32 54.87
CA LYS A 199 34.43 -35.33 55.41
C LYS A 199 33.43 -35.59 54.29
N TYR A 200 32.63 -36.64 54.42
CA TYR A 200 31.50 -36.93 53.52
C TYR A 200 30.21 -37.13 54.33
N ARG A 201 29.04 -36.87 53.71
CA ARG A 201 27.70 -37.10 54.29
C ARG A 201 26.89 -38.05 53.42
N THR A 202 26.27 -39.05 54.03
CA THR A 202 25.34 -39.97 53.36
C THR A 202 23.95 -39.35 53.18
N VAL A 203 23.31 -39.60 52.03
CA VAL A 203 21.94 -39.14 51.71
C VAL A 203 21.08 -40.29 51.15
N ASN A 204 19.79 -40.32 51.50
CA ASN A 204 18.85 -41.44 51.26
C ASN A 204 18.03 -41.35 49.94
N GLN A 205 18.47 -40.59 48.94
CA GLN A 205 17.72 -40.47 47.68
C GLN A 205 18.23 -41.44 46.62
N TYR A 206 17.35 -42.35 46.18
CA TYR A 206 17.61 -43.41 45.21
C TYR A 206 17.08 -42.98 43.83
N ASN A 207 17.98 -42.61 42.91
CA ASN A 207 17.63 -42.44 41.49
C ASN A 207 18.25 -43.57 40.68
N ASN A 208 17.40 -44.49 40.23
CA ASN A 208 17.76 -45.51 39.24
C ASN A 208 17.98 -44.81 37.89
N ASN A 209 19.21 -44.83 37.38
CA ASN A 209 19.43 -44.60 35.96
C ASN A 209 19.17 -45.92 35.21
N PRO A 210 18.47 -45.89 34.06
CA PRO A 210 18.15 -47.10 33.32
C PRO A 210 19.42 -47.76 32.78
N VAL A 211 19.41 -49.10 32.77
CA VAL A 211 20.41 -49.90 32.06
C VAL A 211 20.02 -49.95 30.60
N PHE A 212 20.86 -49.37 29.73
CA PHE A 212 20.66 -49.38 28.29
C PHE A 212 21.55 -50.42 27.58
N ALA A 213 21.14 -50.74 26.35
CA ALA A 213 21.21 -52.03 25.67
C ALA A 213 22.61 -52.63 25.40
N LYS A 214 22.58 -53.95 25.12
CA LYS A 214 23.64 -54.90 24.71
C LYS A 214 24.97 -54.25 24.28
N LYS A 215 25.88 -54.07 25.24
CA LYS A 215 27.31 -53.80 24.99
C LYS A 215 28.13 -55.01 25.40
N LYS A 216 29.18 -55.33 24.64
CA LYS A 216 30.21 -56.25 25.09
C LYS A 216 31.07 -55.53 26.12
N THR A 217 30.85 -55.87 27.39
CA THR A 217 31.58 -55.27 28.51
C THR A 217 32.84 -56.06 28.79
N TYR A 218 33.97 -55.37 28.81
CA TYR A 218 35.27 -55.92 29.20
C TYR A 218 35.57 -55.46 30.62
N LEU A 219 35.63 -56.41 31.55
CA LEU A 219 35.91 -56.15 32.96
C LEU A 219 37.42 -56.09 33.21
N LEU A 220 37.88 -54.95 33.71
CA LEU A 220 39.23 -54.72 34.20
C LEU A 220 39.21 -54.68 35.73
N ASP A 221 39.22 -55.86 36.36
CA ASP A 221 39.24 -55.98 37.81
C ASP A 221 40.68 -56.02 38.34
N ARG A 222 40.99 -55.11 39.27
CA ARG A 222 42.23 -55.02 40.03
C ARG A 222 41.94 -54.73 41.49
N ASP A 223 42.95 -54.86 42.34
CA ASP A 223 42.88 -54.38 43.72
C ASP A 223 42.82 -52.85 43.73
N ASN A 224 41.58 -52.33 43.70
CA ASN A 224 41.30 -50.90 43.66
C ASN A 224 41.81 -50.16 44.90
N ASN A 225 41.99 -50.82 46.04
CA ASN A 225 42.45 -50.14 47.26
C ASN A 225 43.90 -49.69 47.13
N LYS A 226 44.77 -50.56 46.63
CA LYS A 226 46.20 -50.25 46.42
C LYS A 226 46.41 -49.18 45.34
N LEU A 227 45.68 -49.29 44.22
CA LEU A 227 45.77 -48.31 43.13
C LEU A 227 45.18 -46.94 43.52
N LEU A 228 44.13 -46.93 44.35
CA LEU A 228 43.58 -45.71 44.94
C LEU A 228 44.56 -45.09 45.93
N GLU A 229 45.24 -45.88 46.75
CA GLU A 229 46.32 -45.41 47.62
C GLU A 229 47.45 -44.76 46.83
N GLU A 230 47.93 -45.40 45.76
CA GLU A 230 48.93 -44.83 44.86
C GLU A 230 48.47 -43.49 44.24
N THR A 231 47.21 -43.42 43.82
CA THR A 231 46.60 -42.20 43.27
C THR A 231 46.60 -41.05 44.29
N LEU A 232 46.19 -41.34 45.52
CA LEU A 232 46.11 -40.36 46.61
C LEU A 232 47.49 -39.94 47.11
N LEU A 233 48.43 -40.87 47.24
CA LEU A 233 49.82 -40.57 47.59
C LEU A 233 50.49 -39.68 46.54
N TRP A 234 50.16 -39.86 45.26
CA TRP A 234 50.65 -38.97 44.21
C TRP A 234 50.21 -37.51 44.46
N PHE A 235 48.94 -37.27 44.76
CA PHE A 235 48.44 -35.91 45.08
C PHE A 235 48.98 -35.36 46.41
N LYS A 236 49.30 -36.22 47.38
CA LYS A 236 49.96 -35.82 48.63
C LYS A 236 51.40 -35.33 48.39
N ASN A 237 52.11 -35.97 47.47
CA ASN A 237 53.54 -35.74 47.23
C ASN A 237 53.82 -34.77 46.07
N ASN A 238 52.82 -34.41 45.26
CA ASN A 238 52.97 -33.50 44.12
C ASN A 238 52.08 -32.26 44.30
N THR A 239 52.62 -31.09 43.97
CA THR A 239 51.83 -29.86 44.00
C THR A 239 50.73 -29.92 42.94
N LEU A 240 49.49 -29.69 43.38
CA LEU A 240 48.36 -29.59 42.47
C LEU A 240 48.66 -28.56 41.38
N PRO A 241 48.56 -28.90 40.09
CA PRO A 241 48.61 -27.89 39.06
C PRO A 241 47.51 -26.88 39.38
N LYS A 242 47.86 -25.58 39.45
CA LYS A 242 46.86 -24.51 39.54
C LYS A 242 45.88 -24.78 38.42
N VAL A 243 44.63 -25.10 38.78
CA VAL A 243 43.53 -25.17 37.83
C VAL A 243 43.48 -23.79 37.22
N VAL A 244 44.06 -23.63 36.04
CA VAL A 244 43.73 -22.52 35.17
C VAL A 244 42.28 -22.82 34.84
N SER A 245 41.38 -22.30 35.66
CA SER A 245 40.02 -22.12 35.22
C SER A 245 40.17 -21.24 33.98
N ARG A 246 40.14 -21.87 32.81
CA ARG A 246 39.47 -21.23 31.70
C ARG A 246 38.06 -21.03 32.25
N LYS A 247 37.84 -19.87 32.87
CA LYS A 247 36.70 -19.06 32.48
C LYS A 247 36.84 -19.04 30.98
N VAL A 248 36.18 -19.99 30.31
CA VAL A 248 35.64 -19.71 29.00
C VAL A 248 34.84 -18.45 29.30
N LYS A 249 35.40 -17.29 28.98
CA LYS A 249 34.55 -16.20 28.55
C LYS A 249 33.80 -16.85 27.41
N VAL A 250 32.63 -17.39 27.72
CA VAL A 250 31.57 -17.42 26.73
C VAL A 250 31.45 -15.94 26.45
N GLU A 251 32.11 -15.52 25.38
CA GLU A 251 31.88 -14.24 24.81
C GLU A 251 30.36 -14.20 24.60
N TYR A 252 29.66 -13.48 25.46
CA TYR A 252 28.28 -13.07 25.20
C TYR A 252 28.18 -12.29 23.86
N PHE A 253 29.31 -12.00 23.20
CA PHE A 253 29.39 -11.54 21.82
C PHE A 253 28.83 -12.53 20.79
N GLY A 254 28.77 -13.84 21.03
CA GLY A 254 28.11 -14.78 20.11
C GLY A 254 26.59 -14.62 20.12
N ALA A 255 25.98 -14.75 21.30
CA ALA A 255 24.54 -14.59 21.48
C ALA A 255 24.06 -13.17 21.17
N LEU A 256 24.84 -12.13 21.55
CA LEU A 256 24.49 -10.75 21.22
C LEU A 256 24.58 -10.47 19.71
N LYS A 257 25.60 -10.99 18.99
CA LYS A 257 25.66 -10.87 17.52
C LYS A 257 24.51 -11.62 16.84
N ILE A 258 24.12 -12.79 17.36
CA ILE A 258 22.97 -13.54 16.85
C ILE A 258 21.66 -12.79 17.15
N LEU A 259 21.49 -12.23 18.35
CA LEU A 259 20.33 -11.42 18.72
C LEU A 259 20.26 -10.12 17.92
N VAL A 260 21.39 -9.48 17.64
CA VAL A 260 21.48 -8.28 16.78
C VAL A 260 21.21 -8.65 15.32
N ALA A 261 21.76 -9.75 14.82
CA ALA A 261 21.46 -10.22 13.46
C ALA A 261 19.97 -10.59 13.31
N LEU A 262 19.41 -11.27 14.30
CA LEU A 262 17.99 -11.63 14.35
C LEU A 262 17.12 -10.37 14.47
N SER A 263 17.49 -9.40 15.32
CA SER A 263 16.74 -8.15 15.43
C SER A 263 16.80 -7.32 14.15
N VAL A 264 17.93 -7.33 13.44
CA VAL A 264 18.06 -6.71 12.11
C VAL A 264 17.14 -7.42 11.12
N ILE A 265 17.17 -8.75 11.02
CA ILE A 265 16.28 -9.54 10.13
C ILE A 265 14.80 -9.31 10.47
N LEU A 266 14.46 -9.22 11.75
CA LEU A 266 13.09 -8.93 12.18
C LEU A 266 12.70 -7.47 11.89
N ALA A 267 13.65 -6.53 11.90
CA ALA A 267 13.39 -5.13 11.61
C ALA A 267 13.40 -4.81 10.11
N THR A 268 14.09 -5.59 9.25
CA THR A 268 14.23 -5.29 7.81
C THR A 268 12.91 -5.07 7.08
N PRO A 269 11.83 -5.85 7.30
CA PRO A 269 10.60 -5.63 6.56
C PRO A 269 9.98 -4.27 6.87
N PHE A 270 10.08 -3.81 8.13
CA PHE A 270 9.61 -2.49 8.54
C PHE A 270 10.46 -1.36 7.96
N VAL A 271 11.77 -1.54 7.91
CA VAL A 271 12.69 -0.58 7.25
C VAL A 271 12.36 -0.46 5.77
N PHE A 272 12.15 -1.59 5.07
CA PHE A 272 11.74 -1.57 3.67
C PHE A 272 10.37 -0.94 3.46
N ILE A 273 9.39 -1.19 4.33
CA ILE A 273 8.09 -0.49 4.30
C ILE A 273 8.31 1.03 4.37
N LEU A 274 9.13 1.52 5.30
CA LEU A 274 9.39 2.96 5.44
C LEU A 274 10.10 3.55 4.21
N ILE A 275 11.04 2.82 3.63
CA ILE A 275 11.72 3.22 2.38
C ILE A 275 10.71 3.27 1.22
N ALA A 276 9.84 2.25 1.10
CA ALA A 276 8.83 2.19 0.05
C ALA A 276 7.83 3.35 0.14
N ILE A 277 7.38 3.70 1.35
CA ILE A 277 6.54 4.89 1.59
C ILE A 277 7.29 6.16 1.20
N SER A 278 8.56 6.27 1.60
CA SER A 278 9.37 7.45 1.29
C SER A 278 9.50 7.65 -0.23
N PHE A 279 9.80 6.59 -0.98
CA PHE A 279 9.82 6.65 -2.44
C PHE A 279 8.45 6.98 -3.05
N PHE A 280 7.37 6.43 -2.51
CA PHE A 280 6.01 6.76 -2.97
C PHE A 280 5.70 8.25 -2.79
N LEU A 281 5.98 8.81 -1.61
CA LEU A 281 5.76 10.23 -1.30
C LEU A 281 6.66 11.16 -2.13
N VAL A 282 7.91 10.75 -2.40
CA VAL A 282 8.80 11.49 -3.30
C VAL A 282 8.23 11.49 -4.73
N SER A 283 7.73 10.35 -5.20
CA SER A 283 7.06 10.26 -6.51
C SER A 283 5.86 11.22 -6.59
N GLU A 284 4.98 11.21 -5.59
CA GLU A 284 3.82 12.12 -5.51
C GLU A 284 4.23 13.59 -5.59
N LYS A 285 5.27 13.98 -4.84
CA LYS A 285 5.81 15.34 -4.85
C LYS A 285 6.40 15.70 -6.22
N MET A 286 7.07 14.75 -6.88
CA MET A 286 7.63 14.96 -8.23
C MET A 286 6.53 15.10 -9.28
N VAL A 287 5.45 14.31 -9.22
CA VAL A 287 4.25 14.48 -10.07
C VAL A 287 3.64 15.86 -9.87
N SER A 288 3.49 16.29 -8.61
CA SER A 288 2.99 17.62 -8.25
C SER A 288 3.89 18.76 -8.76
N SER A 289 5.17 18.47 -8.99
CA SER A 289 6.16 19.39 -9.54
C SER A 289 6.41 19.18 -11.04
N GLU A 290 5.57 18.40 -11.72
CA GLU A 290 5.61 18.12 -13.17
C GLU A 290 6.88 17.39 -13.64
N LYS A 291 7.58 16.69 -12.74
CA LYS A 291 8.79 15.92 -13.04
C LYS A 291 8.46 14.43 -13.23
N PHE A 292 7.85 14.08 -14.36
CA PHE A 292 7.32 12.73 -14.63
C PHE A 292 8.39 11.63 -14.68
N ASN A 293 9.53 11.86 -15.35
CA ASN A 293 10.60 10.87 -15.46
C ASN A 293 11.18 10.44 -14.09
N PRO A 294 11.63 11.37 -13.21
CA PRO A 294 12.08 10.97 -11.88
C PRO A 294 10.92 10.45 -11.01
N ALA A 295 9.69 10.96 -11.17
CA ALA A 295 8.54 10.40 -10.47
C ALA A 295 8.31 8.92 -10.80
N ARG A 296 8.44 8.54 -12.07
CA ARG A 296 8.35 7.15 -12.55
C ARG A 296 9.46 6.26 -11.97
N PHE A 297 10.67 6.78 -11.85
CA PHE A 297 11.76 6.05 -11.19
C PHE A 297 11.39 5.74 -9.72
N PHE A 298 10.95 6.75 -8.97
CA PHE A 298 10.61 6.58 -7.55
C PHE A 298 9.39 5.68 -7.33
N ILE A 299 8.36 5.71 -8.19
CA ILE A 299 7.23 4.79 -8.05
C ILE A 299 7.64 3.34 -8.30
N ASN A 300 8.51 3.10 -9.28
CA ASN A 300 9.04 1.76 -9.57
C ASN A 300 9.97 1.26 -8.46
N ALA A 301 10.78 2.14 -7.87
CA ALA A 301 11.59 1.83 -6.69
C ALA A 301 10.71 1.48 -5.47
N SER A 302 9.63 2.24 -5.25
CA SER A 302 8.64 1.94 -4.21
C SER A 302 8.01 0.56 -4.41
N TYR A 303 7.64 0.22 -5.65
CA TYR A 303 7.15 -1.12 -5.99
C TYR A 303 8.18 -2.22 -5.67
N ALA A 304 9.43 -2.06 -6.10
CA ALA A 304 10.48 -3.06 -5.86
C ALA A 304 10.70 -3.30 -4.36
N VAL A 305 10.82 -2.23 -3.58
CA VAL A 305 11.07 -2.32 -2.13
C VAL A 305 9.85 -2.86 -1.37
N SER A 306 8.63 -2.42 -1.70
CA SER A 306 7.41 -2.95 -1.08
C SER A 306 7.18 -4.43 -1.41
N ASN A 307 7.59 -4.90 -2.60
CA ASN A 307 7.53 -6.31 -2.95
C ASN A 307 8.50 -7.16 -2.11
N ILE A 308 9.71 -6.65 -1.82
CA ILE A 308 10.65 -7.31 -0.90
C ILE A 308 10.05 -7.36 0.51
N ALA A 309 9.56 -6.24 1.02
CA ALA A 309 8.94 -6.16 2.34
C ALA A 309 7.73 -7.09 2.48
N ASN A 310 6.90 -7.20 1.44
CA ASN A 310 5.74 -8.08 1.39
C ASN A 310 6.16 -9.55 1.48
N LYS A 311 7.17 -9.98 0.71
CA LYS A 311 7.70 -11.34 0.75
C LYS A 311 8.30 -11.69 2.11
N GLU A 312 9.17 -10.83 2.65
CA GLU A 312 9.79 -11.06 3.96
C GLU A 312 8.74 -11.12 5.08
N SER A 313 7.82 -10.15 5.10
CA SER A 313 6.73 -10.12 6.08
C SER A 313 5.80 -11.32 5.93
N GLY A 314 5.56 -11.79 4.70
CA GLY A 314 4.73 -12.97 4.44
C GLY A 314 5.35 -14.26 4.98
N VAL A 315 6.67 -14.42 4.84
CA VAL A 315 7.40 -15.56 5.44
C VAL A 315 7.32 -15.50 6.96
N LEU A 316 7.57 -14.33 7.56
CA LEU A 316 7.52 -14.13 9.01
C LEU A 316 6.09 -14.22 9.58
N ALA A 317 5.07 -13.95 8.76
CA ALA A 317 3.67 -14.06 9.16
C ALA A 317 3.25 -15.51 9.47
N ASN A 318 3.90 -16.49 8.83
CA ASN A 318 3.63 -17.91 9.05
C ASN A 318 4.34 -18.47 10.30
N VAL A 319 5.21 -17.69 10.95
CA VAL A 319 5.93 -18.11 12.16
C VAL A 319 5.03 -17.93 13.39
N PRO A 320 4.81 -18.98 14.21
CA PRO A 320 4.07 -18.87 15.46
C PRO A 320 4.61 -17.74 16.34
N VAL A 321 3.73 -17.02 17.05
CA VAL A 321 4.03 -15.81 17.87
C VAL A 321 4.31 -14.54 17.03
N LEU A 322 5.10 -14.62 15.95
CA LEU A 322 5.42 -13.45 15.10
C LEU A 322 4.29 -13.05 14.15
N GLY A 323 3.42 -13.99 13.78
CA GLY A 323 2.33 -13.75 12.83
C GLY A 323 1.43 -12.55 13.12
N ARG A 324 1.18 -12.24 14.40
CA ARG A 324 0.37 -11.08 14.81
C ARG A 324 0.97 -9.73 14.41
N LEU A 325 2.30 -9.65 14.32
CA LEU A 325 3.01 -8.43 13.94
C LEU A 325 3.24 -8.35 12.43
N TYR A 326 3.60 -9.46 11.80
CA TYR A 326 4.00 -9.47 10.38
C TYR A 326 2.85 -9.67 9.40
N ALA A 327 1.71 -10.26 9.79
CA ALA A 327 0.56 -10.35 8.89
C ALA A 327 -0.01 -8.96 8.52
N PRO A 328 -0.17 -8.00 9.46
CA PRO A 328 -0.50 -6.62 9.10
C PRO A 328 0.58 -5.94 8.26
N ALA A 329 1.88 -6.20 8.54
CA ALA A 329 2.99 -5.62 7.78
C ALA A 329 3.04 -6.13 6.33
N SER A 330 2.76 -7.42 6.12
CA SER A 330 2.65 -8.04 4.79
C SER A 330 1.52 -7.43 4.00
N SER A 331 0.34 -7.31 4.61
CA SER A 331 -0.86 -6.70 3.99
C SER A 331 -0.64 -5.22 3.66
N PHE A 332 0.02 -4.48 4.55
CA PHE A 332 0.38 -3.09 4.31
C PHE A 332 1.39 -2.93 3.17
N SER A 333 2.38 -3.83 3.10
CA SER A 333 3.32 -3.89 1.98
C SER A 333 2.63 -4.22 0.66
N ASP A 334 1.62 -5.09 0.68
CA ASP A 334 0.77 -5.39 -0.48
C ASP A 334 -0.02 -4.17 -0.96
N ILE A 335 -0.57 -3.38 -0.05
CA ILE A 335 -1.26 -2.13 -0.39
C ILE A 335 -0.30 -1.17 -1.09
N ILE A 336 0.89 -0.92 -0.53
CA ILE A 336 1.89 -0.03 -1.15
C ILE A 336 2.32 -0.58 -2.51
N LYS A 337 2.58 -1.88 -2.61
CA LYS A 337 2.95 -2.56 -3.87
C LYS A 337 1.90 -2.32 -4.95
N ASN A 338 0.63 -2.57 -4.65
CA ASN A 338 -0.46 -2.37 -5.60
C ASN A 338 -0.66 -0.88 -5.93
N ALA A 339 -0.52 0.03 -4.95
CA ALA A 339 -0.60 1.47 -5.19
C ALA A 339 0.52 1.97 -6.11
N SER A 340 1.75 1.48 -5.92
CA SER A 340 2.89 1.78 -6.79
C SER A 340 2.71 1.22 -8.20
N LEU A 341 2.09 0.05 -8.35
CA LEU A 341 1.70 -0.49 -9.65
C LEU A 341 0.63 0.35 -10.35
N VAL A 342 -0.37 0.83 -9.61
CA VAL A 342 -1.37 1.79 -10.13
C VAL A 342 -0.68 3.06 -10.61
N GLY A 343 0.22 3.63 -9.81
CA GLY A 343 0.98 4.83 -10.21
C GLY A 343 1.85 4.60 -11.44
N SER A 344 2.54 3.46 -11.52
CA SER A 344 3.38 3.08 -12.67
C SER A 344 2.56 2.97 -13.96
N ARG A 345 1.43 2.25 -13.94
CA ARG A 345 0.50 2.16 -15.08
C ARG A 345 -0.22 3.46 -15.38
N GLY A 346 -0.41 4.31 -14.38
CA GLY A 346 -0.90 5.68 -14.57
C GLY A 346 0.00 6.49 -15.49
N PHE A 347 1.33 6.38 -15.36
CA PHE A 347 2.25 7.02 -16.30
C PHE A 347 2.13 6.46 -17.72
N ASP A 348 1.98 5.13 -17.87
CA ASP A 348 1.76 4.51 -19.18
C ASP A 348 0.46 5.03 -19.82
N LEU A 349 -0.64 5.08 -19.06
CA LEU A 349 -1.92 5.65 -19.53
C LEU A 349 -1.79 7.10 -20.00
N ILE A 350 -1.10 7.92 -19.22
CA ILE A 350 -0.86 9.33 -19.57
C ILE A 350 -0.11 9.43 -20.89
N ASN A 351 0.96 8.64 -21.06
CA ASN A 351 1.76 8.65 -22.28
C ASN A 351 0.97 8.18 -23.50
N GLU A 352 0.22 7.08 -23.40
CA GLU A 352 -0.61 6.56 -24.51
C GLU A 352 -1.75 7.53 -24.85
N THR A 353 -2.34 8.19 -23.86
CA THR A 353 -3.38 9.21 -24.09
C THR A 353 -2.81 10.44 -24.77
N TYR A 354 -1.58 10.86 -24.42
CA TYR A 354 -0.90 11.97 -25.11
C TYR A 354 -0.48 11.60 -26.52
N TYR A 355 -0.04 10.37 -26.72
CA TYR A 355 0.25 9.88 -28.06
C TYR A 355 -1.03 9.88 -28.91
N LEU A 356 -2.14 9.33 -28.40
CA LEU A 356 -3.44 9.39 -29.07
C LEU A 356 -3.85 10.83 -29.41
N SER A 357 -3.82 11.73 -28.44
CA SER A 357 -4.23 13.13 -28.64
C SER A 357 -3.36 13.83 -29.69
N ASP A 358 -2.06 13.54 -29.73
CA ASP A 358 -1.14 14.11 -30.71
C ASP A 358 -1.42 13.57 -32.12
N GLN A 359 -1.69 12.27 -32.25
CA GLN A 359 -2.00 11.63 -33.52
C GLN A 359 -3.37 12.04 -34.08
N VAL A 360 -4.38 12.22 -33.22
CA VAL A 360 -5.72 12.72 -33.64
C VAL A 360 -5.66 14.14 -34.20
N LEU A 361 -4.76 14.97 -33.68
CA LEU A 361 -4.60 16.38 -34.08
C LEU A 361 -3.64 16.57 -35.28
N LYS A 362 -2.85 15.55 -35.62
CA LYS A 362 -1.92 15.57 -36.75
C LYS A 362 -2.51 14.83 -37.93
N ASP A 363 -2.09 15.22 -39.14
CA ASP A 363 -2.52 14.53 -40.36
C ASP A 363 -1.69 13.28 -40.69
N GLU A 364 -1.18 12.56 -39.69
CA GLU A 364 -0.36 11.35 -39.86
C GLU A 364 -1.21 10.08 -39.73
N GLU A 365 -0.95 9.05 -40.53
CA GLU A 365 -1.62 7.74 -40.35
C GLU A 365 -1.09 7.02 -39.11
N TYR A 366 -2.01 6.45 -38.32
CA TYR A 366 -1.66 5.72 -37.10
C TYR A 366 -2.61 4.56 -36.82
N ASN A 367 -2.13 3.57 -36.07
CA ASN A 367 -2.94 2.42 -35.69
C ASN A 367 -3.76 2.71 -34.43
N LEU A 368 -4.96 3.27 -34.59
CA LEU A 368 -5.86 3.57 -33.48
C LEU A 368 -6.20 2.32 -32.65
N LYS A 369 -6.33 1.15 -33.29
CA LYS A 369 -6.70 -0.09 -32.60
C LYS A 369 -5.61 -0.53 -31.62
N GLU A 370 -4.35 -0.43 -32.01
CA GLU A 370 -3.21 -0.73 -31.14
C GLU A 370 -3.17 0.20 -29.92
N ILE A 371 -3.37 1.51 -30.12
CA ILE A 371 -3.39 2.49 -29.03
C ILE A 371 -4.58 2.22 -28.09
N GLN A 372 -5.76 1.98 -28.65
CA GLN A 372 -6.96 1.61 -27.90
C GLN A 372 -6.71 0.38 -27.01
N ASP A 373 -6.11 -0.68 -27.57
CA ASP A 373 -5.86 -1.92 -26.83
C ASP A 373 -4.85 -1.72 -25.69
N LYS A 374 -3.80 -0.89 -25.91
CA LYS A 374 -2.86 -0.49 -24.85
C LYS A 374 -3.55 0.28 -23.72
N ILE A 375 -4.38 1.27 -24.04
CA ILE A 375 -5.10 2.07 -23.05
C ILE A 375 -6.08 1.18 -22.27
N THR A 376 -6.90 0.38 -22.96
CA THR A 376 -7.86 -0.54 -22.32
C THR A 376 -7.16 -1.53 -21.39
N SER A 377 -6.07 -2.16 -21.84
CA SER A 377 -5.29 -3.10 -21.03
C SER A 377 -4.78 -2.45 -19.74
N ASN A 378 -4.25 -1.22 -19.84
CA ASN A 378 -3.77 -0.49 -18.67
C ASN A 378 -4.91 -0.04 -17.74
N LEU A 379 -6.08 0.37 -18.26
CA LEU A 379 -7.25 0.73 -17.46
C LEU A 379 -7.77 -0.48 -16.66
N VAL A 380 -7.94 -1.63 -17.31
CA VAL A 380 -8.37 -2.88 -16.66
C VAL A 380 -7.36 -3.29 -15.58
N TYR A 381 -6.07 -3.16 -15.85
CA TYR A 381 -5.03 -3.44 -14.87
C TYR A 381 -5.15 -2.52 -13.65
N VAL A 382 -5.30 -1.20 -13.87
CA VAL A 382 -5.46 -0.21 -12.80
C VAL A 382 -6.70 -0.49 -11.97
N GLU A 383 -7.84 -0.77 -12.60
CA GLU A 383 -9.10 -1.09 -11.92
C GLU A 383 -8.96 -2.33 -11.02
N THR A 384 -8.33 -3.38 -11.54
CA THR A 384 -8.10 -4.63 -10.82
C THR A 384 -7.25 -4.36 -9.56
N ARG A 385 -6.16 -3.59 -9.71
CA ARG A 385 -5.27 -3.23 -8.58
C ARG A 385 -5.95 -2.33 -7.56
N LEU A 386 -6.78 -1.38 -7.98
CA LEU A 386 -7.60 -0.56 -7.09
C LEU A 386 -8.57 -1.41 -6.28
N SER A 387 -9.18 -2.42 -6.90
CA SER A 387 -10.10 -3.35 -6.21
C SER A 387 -9.39 -4.20 -5.16
N PHE A 388 -8.17 -4.67 -5.44
CA PHE A 388 -7.34 -5.34 -4.44
C PHE A 388 -7.00 -4.41 -3.26
N ILE A 389 -6.58 -3.17 -3.53
CA ILE A 389 -6.29 -2.16 -2.48
C ILE A 389 -7.53 -1.92 -1.61
N GLU A 390 -8.70 -1.77 -2.21
CA GLU A 390 -9.97 -1.55 -1.50
C GLU A 390 -10.33 -2.74 -0.60
N SER A 391 -10.16 -3.98 -1.11
CA SER A 391 -10.41 -5.20 -0.36
C SER A 391 -9.48 -5.34 0.85
N GLU A 392 -8.17 -5.16 0.63
CA GLU A 392 -7.16 -5.24 1.70
C GLU A 392 -7.38 -4.16 2.77
N ALA A 393 -7.72 -2.93 2.37
CA ALA A 393 -7.99 -1.84 3.30
C ALA A 393 -9.20 -2.11 4.22
N LYS A 394 -10.20 -2.88 3.75
CA LYS A 394 -11.38 -3.25 4.56
C LYS A 394 -11.07 -4.32 5.60
N ASN A 395 -10.16 -5.26 5.30
CA ASN A 395 -9.85 -6.40 6.17
C ASN A 395 -9.03 -6.03 7.41
N TYR A 396 -8.38 -4.86 7.43
CA TYR A 396 -7.52 -4.41 8.53
C TYR A 396 -7.94 -3.04 9.06
N PRO A 397 -9.06 -2.93 9.79
CA PRO A 397 -9.61 -1.65 10.24
C PRO A 397 -8.60 -0.87 11.10
N ASN A 398 -7.81 -1.53 11.95
CA ASN A 398 -6.80 -0.88 12.80
C ASN A 398 -5.65 -0.19 12.04
N LEU A 399 -5.56 -0.33 10.71
CA LEU A 399 -4.77 0.54 9.85
C LEU A 399 -5.39 1.95 9.71
N HIS A 400 -6.27 2.40 10.62
CA HIS A 400 -6.89 3.73 10.58
C HIS A 400 -5.91 4.93 10.50
N LYS A 401 -4.61 4.77 10.82
CA LYS A 401 -3.58 5.79 10.49
C LYS A 401 -3.28 5.84 8.98
N PHE A 402 -3.35 4.72 8.26
CA PHE A 402 -3.48 4.68 6.80
C PHE A 402 -4.84 5.22 6.35
N ALA A 403 -5.91 5.12 7.16
CA ALA A 403 -7.17 5.81 6.84
C ALA A 403 -7.00 7.34 6.69
N TYR A 404 -5.94 7.96 7.23
CA TYR A 404 -5.63 9.37 6.96
C TYR A 404 -5.07 9.61 5.54
N LEU A 405 -4.16 8.75 5.06
CA LEU A 405 -3.63 8.78 3.67
C LEU A 405 -4.69 8.32 2.66
N TYR A 406 -5.42 7.25 2.99
CA TYR A 406 -6.56 6.71 2.26
C TYR A 406 -7.73 7.71 2.17
N LYS A 407 -8.00 8.52 3.21
CA LYS A 407 -9.04 9.57 3.16
C LYS A 407 -8.68 10.73 2.21
N ARG A 408 -7.39 10.96 1.90
CA ARG A 408 -7.00 11.98 0.92
C ARG A 408 -7.31 11.55 -0.52
N VAL A 409 -7.38 10.24 -0.78
CA VAL A 409 -7.60 9.68 -2.11
C VAL A 409 -8.97 9.02 -2.15
N ASN A 410 -9.93 9.63 -2.84
CA ASN A 410 -11.26 9.05 -3.02
C ASN A 410 -11.19 7.86 -4.00
N LEU A 411 -10.74 6.69 -3.52
CA LEU A 411 -10.61 5.47 -4.33
C LEU A 411 -11.92 5.08 -5.03
N PRO A 412 -13.11 5.14 -4.39
CA PRO A 412 -14.36 4.90 -5.09
C PRO A 412 -14.55 5.83 -6.29
N ARG A 413 -14.22 7.13 -6.16
CA ARG A 413 -14.28 8.09 -7.28
C ARG A 413 -13.29 7.74 -8.38
N ILE A 414 -12.05 7.38 -8.05
CA ILE A 414 -11.02 7.01 -9.03
C ILE A 414 -11.41 5.73 -9.77
N LYS A 415 -11.85 4.69 -9.06
CA LYS A 415 -12.34 3.45 -9.67
C LYS A 415 -13.51 3.73 -10.62
N LYS A 416 -14.46 4.57 -10.19
CA LYS A 416 -15.55 5.03 -11.04
C LYS A 416 -15.06 5.78 -12.29
N LEU A 417 -14.01 6.61 -12.18
CA LEU A 417 -13.39 7.25 -13.35
C LEU A 417 -12.78 6.22 -14.30
N ILE A 418 -11.98 5.29 -13.79
CA ILE A 418 -11.28 4.29 -14.61
C ILE A 418 -12.26 3.38 -15.35
N ILE A 419 -13.31 2.90 -14.69
CA ILE A 419 -14.34 2.05 -15.30
C ILE A 419 -15.04 2.80 -16.45
N ASN A 420 -15.47 4.03 -16.19
CA ASN A 420 -16.19 4.81 -17.20
C ASN A 420 -15.26 5.30 -18.33
N ALA A 421 -13.99 5.60 -18.04
CA ALA A 421 -12.98 5.87 -19.05
C ALA A 421 -12.77 4.65 -19.97
N GLY A 422 -12.81 3.43 -19.44
CA GLY A 422 -12.74 2.21 -20.24
C GLY A 422 -13.86 2.12 -21.28
N LYS A 423 -15.10 2.48 -20.91
CA LYS A 423 -16.25 2.54 -21.83
C LYS A 423 -16.06 3.57 -22.95
N VAL A 424 -15.47 4.73 -22.62
CA VAL A 424 -15.13 5.77 -23.61
C VAL A 424 -14.05 5.26 -24.57
N VAL A 425 -12.97 4.70 -24.02
CA VAL A 425 -11.84 4.17 -24.81
C VAL A 425 -12.29 3.08 -25.77
N GLN A 426 -13.18 2.18 -25.33
CA GLN A 426 -13.77 1.14 -26.18
C GLN A 426 -14.52 1.71 -27.40
N SER A 427 -15.08 2.93 -27.26
CA SER A 427 -15.87 3.58 -28.31
C SER A 427 -15.04 4.55 -29.17
N LEU A 428 -13.73 4.72 -28.92
CA LEU A 428 -12.88 5.67 -29.64
C LEU A 428 -12.96 5.56 -31.18
N PRO A 429 -12.94 4.38 -31.82
CA PRO A 429 -13.04 4.29 -33.28
C PRO A 429 -14.35 4.86 -33.84
N ASP A 430 -15.47 4.66 -33.13
CA ASP A 430 -16.76 5.26 -33.50
C ASP A 430 -16.74 6.77 -33.24
N LEU A 431 -16.24 7.20 -32.08
CA LEU A 431 -16.20 8.62 -31.70
C LEU A 431 -15.29 9.47 -32.61
N LEU A 432 -14.19 8.90 -33.10
CA LEU A 432 -13.22 9.57 -33.99
C LEU A 432 -13.54 9.35 -35.48
N GLY A 433 -14.72 8.81 -35.80
CA GLY A 433 -15.22 8.68 -37.16
C GLY A 433 -14.39 7.79 -38.08
N VAL A 434 -13.84 6.69 -37.56
CA VAL A 434 -13.04 5.73 -38.35
C VAL A 434 -13.87 5.09 -39.48
N ALA A 435 -15.11 4.70 -39.18
CA ALA A 435 -15.99 4.07 -40.16
C ALA A 435 -16.84 5.08 -40.95
N LYS A 436 -17.23 6.18 -40.31
CA LYS A 436 -18.05 7.25 -40.88
C LYS A 436 -17.69 8.55 -40.19
N THR A 437 -17.58 9.65 -40.93
CA THR A 437 -17.38 10.99 -40.37
C THR A 437 -18.38 11.26 -39.24
N LYS A 438 -17.86 11.76 -38.12
CA LYS A 438 -18.64 12.19 -36.96
C LYS A 438 -18.55 13.69 -36.81
N THR A 439 -19.68 14.36 -36.60
CA THR A 439 -19.72 15.81 -36.41
C THR A 439 -20.31 16.12 -35.04
N TYR A 440 -19.63 16.93 -34.24
CA TYR A 440 -20.08 17.32 -32.91
C TYR A 440 -20.41 18.82 -32.86
N LEU A 441 -21.52 19.16 -32.22
CA LEU A 441 -21.91 20.53 -31.94
C LEU A 441 -21.26 21.00 -30.64
N VAL A 442 -20.47 22.06 -30.68
CA VAL A 442 -19.91 22.69 -29.48
C VAL A 442 -20.60 24.02 -29.23
N LEU A 443 -21.36 24.14 -28.15
CA LEU A 443 -22.08 25.35 -27.75
C LEU A 443 -21.19 26.21 -26.86
N PHE A 444 -20.93 27.45 -27.25
CA PHE A 444 -20.22 28.42 -26.43
C PHE A 444 -21.21 29.29 -25.66
N GLN A 445 -21.20 29.15 -24.33
CA GLN A 445 -22.21 29.69 -23.45
C GLN A 445 -21.68 30.89 -22.65
N ASN A 446 -22.32 32.05 -22.81
CA ASN A 446 -22.04 33.23 -22.03
C ASN A 446 -22.79 33.19 -20.69
N ASN A 447 -22.12 32.71 -19.64
CA ASN A 447 -22.66 32.62 -18.28
C ASN A 447 -22.87 33.98 -17.58
N MET A 448 -22.47 35.09 -18.21
CA MET A 448 -22.84 36.44 -17.74
C MET A 448 -24.27 36.82 -18.10
N GLU A 449 -24.85 36.11 -19.06
CA GLU A 449 -26.28 36.05 -19.29
C GLU A 449 -26.75 34.62 -19.01
N LEU A 450 -26.88 34.30 -17.72
CA LEU A 450 -27.02 32.93 -17.25
C LEU A 450 -28.26 32.23 -17.83
N ARG A 451 -28.05 30.98 -18.25
CA ARG A 451 -29.11 30.04 -18.64
C ARG A 451 -28.92 28.73 -17.86
N PRO A 452 -29.96 27.87 -17.82
CA PRO A 452 -29.97 26.67 -16.99
C PRO A 452 -28.77 25.73 -17.15
N THR A 453 -28.21 25.59 -18.36
CA THR A 453 -27.07 24.70 -18.62
C THR A 453 -25.71 25.42 -18.69
N GLY A 454 -25.62 26.69 -18.33
CA GLY A 454 -24.35 27.41 -18.34
C GLY A 454 -24.49 28.87 -18.73
N GLY A 455 -25.20 29.19 -19.80
CA GLY A 455 -25.27 30.57 -20.28
C GLY A 455 -25.98 30.71 -21.62
N PHE A 456 -26.19 31.95 -22.05
CA PHE A 456 -26.71 32.27 -23.37
C PHE A 456 -25.79 31.69 -24.46
N ILE A 457 -26.34 30.95 -25.42
CA ILE A 457 -25.56 30.36 -26.51
C ILE A 457 -25.27 31.48 -27.51
N GLY A 458 -24.07 32.06 -27.45
CA GLY A 458 -23.71 33.21 -28.29
C GLY A 458 -23.13 32.83 -29.65
N SER A 459 -22.54 31.63 -29.72
CA SER A 459 -21.88 31.05 -30.89
C SER A 459 -21.80 29.54 -30.71
N PHE A 460 -21.53 28.83 -31.80
CA PHE A 460 -21.31 27.39 -31.78
C PHE A 460 -20.19 26.98 -32.73
N ALA A 461 -19.62 25.80 -32.54
CA ALA A 461 -18.73 25.16 -33.49
C ALA A 461 -19.28 23.83 -33.98
N LEU A 462 -18.98 23.49 -35.23
CA LEU A 462 -19.09 22.15 -35.76
C LEU A 462 -17.68 21.57 -35.85
N VAL A 463 -17.46 20.46 -35.15
CA VAL A 463 -16.16 19.78 -35.10
C VAL A 463 -16.31 18.40 -35.71
N SER A 464 -15.69 18.16 -36.86
CA SER A 464 -15.74 16.88 -37.56
C SER A 464 -14.50 16.03 -37.30
N PHE A 465 -14.71 14.73 -37.19
CA PHE A 465 -13.66 13.71 -37.16
C PHE A 465 -13.89 12.70 -38.28
N SER A 466 -12.83 12.38 -39.02
CA SER A 466 -12.86 11.43 -40.13
C SER A 466 -11.61 10.56 -40.10
N SER A 467 -11.78 9.27 -40.33
CA SER A 467 -10.66 8.31 -40.40
C SER A 467 -9.76 8.33 -39.15
N GLY A 468 -10.31 8.64 -37.97
CA GLY A 468 -9.55 8.73 -36.73
C GLY A 468 -8.88 10.08 -36.46
N LYS A 469 -9.07 11.09 -37.30
CA LYS A 469 -8.40 12.39 -37.22
C LYS A 469 -9.39 13.53 -37.09
N LEU A 470 -8.94 14.65 -36.53
CA LEU A 470 -9.64 15.93 -36.61
C LEU A 470 -9.63 16.40 -38.07
N ASP A 471 -10.81 16.68 -38.61
CA ASP A 471 -11.00 17.04 -40.03
C ASP A 471 -11.25 18.56 -40.17
N GLU A 472 -12.36 19.06 -39.61
CA GLU A 472 -12.72 20.48 -39.67
C GLU A 472 -13.19 21.03 -38.31
N VAL A 473 -12.90 22.31 -38.07
CA VAL A 473 -13.47 23.11 -36.97
C VAL A 473 -14.06 24.39 -37.55
N GLY A 474 -15.38 24.46 -37.64
CA GLY A 474 -16.11 25.63 -38.14
C GLY A 474 -16.84 26.34 -37.02
N VAL A 475 -16.49 27.60 -36.72
CA VAL A 475 -17.15 28.41 -35.68
C VAL A 475 -18.09 29.44 -36.31
N GLN A 476 -19.32 29.51 -35.82
CA GLN A 476 -20.38 30.38 -36.33
C GLN A 476 -21.08 31.14 -35.20
N ASP A 477 -21.61 32.32 -35.52
CA ASP A 477 -22.49 33.07 -34.63
C ASP A 477 -23.90 32.45 -34.64
N VAL A 478 -24.53 32.33 -33.47
CA VAL A 478 -25.83 31.66 -33.35
C VAL A 478 -26.92 32.30 -34.22
N TYR A 479 -26.89 33.61 -34.42
CA TYR A 479 -27.92 34.32 -35.18
C TYR A 479 -27.88 33.98 -36.67
N SER A 480 -26.73 33.49 -37.17
CA SER A 480 -26.62 33.01 -38.55
C SER A 480 -27.42 31.73 -38.79
N ALA A 481 -27.59 30.89 -37.76
CA ALA A 481 -28.45 29.72 -37.79
C ALA A 481 -29.90 30.10 -37.47
N ASP A 482 -30.14 30.82 -36.37
CA ASP A 482 -31.49 31.24 -35.96
C ASP A 482 -32.27 31.94 -37.09
N GLY A 483 -31.59 32.79 -37.87
CA GLY A 483 -32.17 33.52 -39.00
C GLY A 483 -32.61 32.65 -40.18
N GLN A 484 -32.21 31.37 -40.20
CA GLN A 484 -32.59 30.39 -41.23
C GLN A 484 -33.74 29.48 -40.78
N LEU A 485 -34.18 29.55 -39.52
CA LEU A 485 -35.31 28.77 -39.01
C LEU A 485 -36.58 29.05 -39.82
N LYS A 486 -37.14 27.99 -40.41
CA LYS A 486 -38.41 28.08 -41.16
C LYS A 486 -39.58 27.75 -40.23
N GLY A 487 -40.47 28.73 -40.02
CA GLY A 487 -41.70 28.56 -39.25
C GLY A 487 -41.61 29.09 -37.82
N HIS A 488 -42.60 28.71 -37.01
CA HIS A 488 -42.76 29.16 -35.63
C HIS A 488 -42.65 27.98 -34.67
N VAL A 489 -41.80 28.13 -33.66
CA VAL A 489 -41.65 27.22 -32.54
C VAL A 489 -42.04 27.99 -31.29
N GLU A 490 -43.08 27.53 -30.60
CA GLU A 490 -43.57 28.23 -29.42
C GLU A 490 -42.52 28.17 -28.28
N PRO A 491 -42.08 29.33 -27.75
CA PRO A 491 -41.12 29.35 -26.66
C PRO A 491 -41.79 28.97 -25.32
N PRO A 492 -41.00 28.46 -24.36
CA PRO A 492 -41.45 28.28 -22.98
C PRO A 492 -42.12 29.55 -22.42
N GLN A 493 -43.20 29.38 -21.65
CA GLN A 493 -44.00 30.50 -21.14
C GLN A 493 -43.17 31.60 -20.44
N PRO A 494 -42.17 31.29 -19.59
CA PRO A 494 -41.34 32.32 -18.99
C PRO A 494 -40.47 33.09 -19.98
N ILE A 495 -39.95 32.43 -21.03
CA ILE A 495 -39.24 33.11 -22.13
C ILE A 495 -40.20 34.08 -22.82
N LYS A 496 -41.39 33.60 -23.22
CA LYS A 496 -42.40 34.43 -23.88
C LYS A 496 -42.82 35.65 -23.03
N LYS A 497 -43.05 35.42 -21.74
CA LYS A 497 -43.60 36.42 -20.81
C LYS A 497 -42.57 37.46 -20.37
N TYR A 498 -41.36 37.04 -20.03
CA TYR A 498 -40.36 37.90 -19.40
C TYR A 498 -39.28 38.37 -20.37
N LEU A 499 -38.87 37.53 -21.33
CA LEU A 499 -37.91 37.91 -22.37
C LEU A 499 -38.61 38.64 -23.53
N GLY A 500 -39.91 38.37 -23.74
CA GLY A 500 -40.70 38.97 -24.82
C GLY A 500 -40.48 38.32 -26.19
N GLU A 501 -39.77 37.19 -26.22
CA GLU A 501 -39.53 36.42 -27.45
C GLU A 501 -40.80 35.74 -27.91
N THR A 502 -41.17 35.97 -29.16
CA THR A 502 -42.35 35.34 -29.75
C THR A 502 -42.02 33.96 -30.31
N ASN A 503 -40.79 33.72 -30.75
CA ASN A 503 -40.34 32.47 -31.36
C ASN A 503 -39.18 31.87 -30.56
N TRP A 504 -39.03 30.55 -30.61
CA TRP A 504 -37.93 29.83 -29.96
C TRP A 504 -36.85 29.44 -30.96
N PHE A 505 -35.60 29.48 -30.54
CA PHE A 505 -34.43 29.37 -31.41
C PHE A 505 -33.28 28.61 -30.71
N LEU A 506 -32.25 28.23 -31.48
CA LEU A 506 -31.05 27.57 -30.95
C LEU A 506 -30.41 28.32 -29.78
N ARG A 507 -30.36 29.66 -29.84
CA ARG A 507 -29.75 30.52 -28.79
C ARG A 507 -30.29 30.31 -27.37
N ASP A 508 -31.56 29.88 -27.25
CA ASP A 508 -32.26 29.63 -25.98
C ASP A 508 -32.74 28.16 -25.88
N SER A 509 -32.24 27.26 -26.73
CA SER A 509 -32.55 25.82 -26.72
C SER A 509 -32.25 25.16 -25.36
N ASN A 510 -31.33 25.76 -24.59
CA ASN A 510 -30.89 25.32 -23.28
C ASN A 510 -31.76 25.77 -22.10
N TRP A 511 -33.06 26.04 -22.34
CA TRP A 511 -34.05 26.32 -21.29
C TRP A 511 -34.25 25.15 -20.32
N GLY A 512 -34.07 23.90 -20.75
CA GLY A 512 -34.16 22.74 -19.88
C GLY A 512 -32.96 22.67 -18.93
N PRO A 513 -33.15 22.36 -17.62
CA PRO A 513 -32.02 22.28 -16.73
C PRO A 513 -31.24 20.96 -16.87
N ASP A 514 -31.83 19.91 -17.44
CA ASP A 514 -31.11 18.71 -17.88
C ASP A 514 -30.40 18.99 -19.20
N PHE A 515 -29.07 18.90 -19.20
CA PHE A 515 -28.32 19.14 -20.42
C PHE A 515 -28.57 18.11 -21.52
N PRO A 516 -28.81 16.81 -21.28
CA PRO A 516 -29.14 15.89 -22.37
C PRO A 516 -30.41 16.31 -23.13
N VAL A 517 -31.45 16.77 -22.41
CA VAL A 517 -32.70 17.26 -23.02
C VAL A 517 -32.46 18.56 -23.79
N SER A 518 -31.64 19.45 -23.24
CA SER A 518 -31.26 20.71 -23.90
C SER A 518 -30.33 20.49 -25.10
N ALA A 519 -29.46 19.47 -25.05
CA ALA A 519 -28.58 19.07 -26.13
C ALA A 519 -29.39 18.50 -27.30
N GLU A 520 -30.27 17.52 -27.06
CA GLU A 520 -31.17 16.98 -28.08
C GLU A 520 -32.02 18.08 -28.74
N ARG A 521 -32.42 19.09 -27.95
CA ARG A 521 -33.12 20.26 -28.49
C ARG A 521 -32.22 21.15 -29.35
N ALA A 522 -30.97 21.37 -28.94
CA ALA A 522 -30.01 22.13 -29.73
C ALA A 522 -29.71 21.43 -31.06
N GLU A 523 -29.58 20.09 -31.06
CA GLU A 523 -29.44 19.28 -32.29
C GLU A 523 -30.66 19.47 -33.20
N TRP A 524 -31.87 19.42 -32.63
CA TRP A 524 -33.10 19.63 -33.38
C TRP A 524 -33.18 21.03 -34.01
N PHE A 525 -32.80 22.08 -33.27
CA PHE A 525 -32.78 23.44 -33.82
C PHE A 525 -31.74 23.57 -34.93
N LEU A 526 -30.53 23.06 -34.72
CA LEU A 526 -29.47 23.10 -35.73
C LEU A 526 -29.90 22.41 -37.04
N ASP A 527 -30.53 21.23 -36.94
CA ASP A 527 -31.11 20.52 -38.09
C ASP A 527 -32.19 21.35 -38.79
N LYS A 528 -33.06 22.03 -38.05
CA LYS A 528 -34.16 22.83 -38.61
C LYS A 528 -33.73 24.21 -39.14
N GLU A 529 -32.63 24.72 -38.63
CA GLU A 529 -32.06 26.01 -39.00
C GLU A 529 -31.14 25.87 -40.22
N ILE A 530 -30.20 24.92 -40.20
CA ILE A 530 -29.14 24.83 -41.23
C ILE A 530 -28.97 23.42 -41.84
N ASP A 531 -29.85 22.46 -41.55
CA ASP A 531 -29.85 21.10 -42.14
C ASP A 531 -28.55 20.31 -41.87
N VAL A 532 -27.95 20.54 -40.69
CA VAL A 532 -26.72 19.84 -40.26
C VAL A 532 -27.04 18.87 -39.11
N PRO A 533 -26.98 17.55 -39.35
CA PRO A 533 -27.05 16.57 -38.28
C PRO A 533 -25.72 16.47 -37.54
N VAL A 534 -25.78 16.12 -36.25
CA VAL A 534 -24.61 15.93 -35.39
C VAL A 534 -24.73 14.64 -34.57
N ASP A 535 -23.60 14.14 -34.09
CA ASP A 535 -23.47 12.88 -33.33
C ASP A 535 -23.42 13.10 -31.80
N GLY A 536 -23.48 14.36 -31.38
CA GLY A 536 -23.57 14.78 -29.99
C GLY A 536 -23.25 16.26 -29.80
N VAL A 537 -23.38 16.71 -28.54
CA VAL A 537 -23.26 18.11 -28.15
C VAL A 537 -22.32 18.27 -26.96
N MET A 538 -21.41 19.22 -27.03
CA MET A 538 -20.61 19.71 -25.91
C MET A 538 -21.00 21.14 -25.60
N ALA A 539 -21.18 21.50 -24.34
CA ALA A 539 -21.30 22.90 -23.92
C ALA A 539 -20.07 23.34 -23.14
N ILE A 540 -19.58 24.55 -23.43
CA ILE A 540 -18.42 25.16 -22.78
C ILE A 540 -18.81 26.60 -22.40
N ASP A 541 -18.74 26.93 -21.11
CA ASP A 541 -18.98 28.29 -20.64
C ASP A 541 -17.69 29.15 -20.52
N LEU A 542 -17.84 30.45 -20.24
CA LEU A 542 -16.69 31.37 -20.19
C LEU A 542 -15.70 31.06 -19.05
N ASN A 543 -16.12 30.36 -17.99
CA ASN A 543 -15.20 29.98 -16.92
C ASN A 543 -14.23 28.91 -17.41
N ALA A 544 -14.70 27.93 -18.18
CA ALA A 544 -13.84 26.95 -18.81
C ALA A 544 -12.85 27.60 -19.79
N ILE A 545 -13.31 28.55 -20.62
CA ILE A 545 -12.45 29.31 -21.52
C ILE A 545 -11.36 30.08 -20.76
N LYS A 546 -11.72 30.76 -19.67
CA LYS A 546 -10.77 31.46 -18.80
C LYS A 546 -9.72 30.51 -18.22
N ASP A 547 -10.12 29.32 -17.78
CA ASP A 547 -9.19 28.33 -17.26
C ASP A 547 -8.26 27.76 -18.33
N PHE A 548 -8.71 27.61 -19.59
CA PHE A 548 -7.84 27.25 -20.70
C PHE A 548 -6.79 28.33 -20.99
N LEU A 549 -7.20 29.61 -21.02
CA LEU A 549 -6.29 30.75 -21.25
C LEU A 549 -5.18 30.86 -20.18
N LYS A 550 -5.45 30.47 -18.92
CA LYS A 550 -4.41 30.41 -17.87
C LYS A 550 -3.25 29.47 -18.19
N ILE A 551 -3.48 28.43 -18.99
CA ILE A 551 -2.46 27.44 -19.35
C ILE A 551 -1.79 27.78 -20.67
N ILE A 552 -2.59 28.19 -21.64
CA ILE A 552 -2.10 28.51 -22.99
C ILE A 552 -1.30 29.82 -22.96
N GLY A 553 -1.68 30.74 -22.07
CA GLY A 553 -1.19 32.11 -22.05
C GLY A 553 -2.01 33.03 -22.94
N PRO A 554 -1.68 34.33 -22.97
CA PRO A 554 -2.38 35.32 -23.77
C PRO A 554 -2.32 35.02 -25.27
N ILE A 555 -3.44 35.17 -25.96
CA ILE A 555 -3.56 34.98 -27.40
C ILE A 555 -3.62 36.35 -28.07
N TYR A 556 -2.74 36.58 -29.05
CA TYR A 556 -2.75 37.82 -29.82
C TYR A 556 -3.55 37.62 -31.11
N LEU A 557 -4.57 38.45 -31.32
CA LEU A 557 -5.39 38.46 -32.53
C LEU A 557 -4.89 39.59 -33.43
N SER A 558 -4.15 39.23 -34.47
CA SER A 558 -3.54 40.18 -35.42
C SER A 558 -4.56 41.13 -36.03
N ASP A 559 -5.71 40.57 -36.45
CA ASP A 559 -6.75 41.30 -37.18
C ASP A 559 -7.46 42.34 -36.32
N TYR A 560 -7.34 42.19 -34.99
CA TYR A 560 -7.94 43.07 -33.98
C TYR A 560 -6.89 43.86 -33.20
N GLN A 561 -5.60 43.67 -33.50
CA GLN A 561 -4.45 44.27 -32.83
C GLN A 561 -4.54 44.20 -31.29
N THR A 562 -5.13 43.12 -30.76
CA THR A 562 -5.43 42.99 -29.33
C THR A 562 -5.00 41.64 -28.78
N SER A 563 -4.55 41.62 -27.53
CA SER A 563 -4.21 40.39 -26.82
C SER A 563 -5.29 40.02 -25.80
N VAL A 564 -5.82 38.81 -25.93
CA VAL A 564 -6.82 38.22 -25.03
C VAL A 564 -6.11 37.32 -24.02
N SER A 565 -6.22 37.62 -22.73
CA SER A 565 -5.70 36.84 -21.61
C SER A 565 -6.83 36.41 -20.68
N ASP A 566 -6.57 35.52 -19.73
CA ASP A 566 -7.58 35.09 -18.75
C ASP A 566 -8.09 36.23 -17.85
N ASP A 567 -7.28 37.26 -17.63
CA ASP A 567 -7.65 38.45 -16.86
C ASP A 567 -8.56 39.39 -17.63
N ASN A 568 -8.26 39.63 -18.91
CA ASN A 568 -8.97 40.62 -19.72
C ASN A 568 -10.00 40.00 -20.69
N PHE A 569 -10.10 38.67 -20.73
CA PHE A 569 -10.94 37.93 -21.70
C PHE A 569 -12.36 38.47 -21.70
N TYR A 570 -12.94 38.66 -20.52
CA TYR A 570 -14.30 39.14 -20.40
C TYR A 570 -14.45 40.57 -20.94
N GLU A 571 -13.68 41.52 -20.41
CA GLU A 571 -13.79 42.94 -20.78
C GLU A 571 -13.50 43.17 -22.26
N LYS A 572 -12.48 42.48 -22.81
CA LYS A 572 -12.10 42.60 -24.21
C LYS A 572 -13.09 41.94 -25.16
N THR A 573 -13.55 40.73 -24.83
CA THR A 573 -14.57 40.07 -25.64
C THR A 573 -15.82 40.92 -25.68
N GLN A 574 -16.22 41.47 -24.53
CA GLN A 574 -17.37 42.37 -24.44
C GLN A 574 -17.18 43.64 -25.29
N SER A 575 -16.03 44.32 -25.16
CA SER A 575 -15.78 45.57 -25.90
C SER A 575 -15.72 45.36 -27.41
N GLU A 576 -15.09 44.27 -27.86
CA GLU A 576 -14.89 44.01 -29.30
C GLU A 576 -16.13 43.43 -29.99
N VAL A 577 -16.90 42.62 -29.26
CA VAL A 577 -18.12 41.98 -29.76
C VAL A 577 -19.31 42.93 -29.76
N GLU A 578 -19.42 43.83 -28.77
CA GLU A 578 -20.57 44.72 -28.65
C GLU A 578 -20.32 46.16 -29.09
N GLY A 579 -19.05 46.59 -29.14
CA GLY A 579 -18.69 47.88 -29.70
C GLY A 579 -19.09 47.97 -31.18
N ASN A 580 -20.17 48.69 -31.46
CA ASN A 580 -20.78 48.90 -32.79
C ASN A 580 -21.45 47.67 -33.43
N PHE A 581 -22.05 46.77 -32.63
CA PHE A 581 -22.83 45.64 -33.15
C PHE A 581 -24.16 46.07 -33.79
N PHE A 582 -24.51 45.46 -34.93
CA PHE A 582 -25.83 45.53 -35.57
C PHE A 582 -26.19 44.16 -36.17
N PRO A 583 -27.48 43.77 -36.26
CA PRO A 583 -27.90 42.49 -36.84
C PRO A 583 -27.34 42.30 -38.26
N GLY A 584 -26.63 41.20 -38.51
CA GLY A 584 -25.93 40.92 -39.78
C GLY A 584 -24.44 41.29 -39.80
N SER A 585 -23.90 41.93 -38.74
CA SER A 585 -22.46 42.20 -38.62
C SER A 585 -21.66 40.92 -38.40
N THR A 586 -20.66 40.67 -39.26
CA THR A 586 -19.73 39.54 -39.13
C THR A 586 -18.65 39.77 -38.06
N LYS A 587 -18.56 40.97 -37.46
CA LYS A 587 -17.47 41.34 -36.53
C LYS A 587 -17.40 40.44 -35.30
N LYS A 588 -18.56 40.08 -34.73
CA LYS A 588 -18.71 39.18 -33.57
C LYS A 588 -18.28 37.75 -33.93
N ALA A 589 -18.80 37.22 -35.04
CA ALA A 589 -18.41 35.92 -35.57
C ALA A 589 -16.89 35.89 -35.81
N ASN A 590 -16.35 36.89 -36.48
CA ASN A 590 -14.93 36.97 -36.81
C ASN A 590 -14.02 37.04 -35.57
N PHE A 591 -14.41 37.73 -34.49
CA PHE A 591 -13.56 37.84 -33.29
C PHE A 591 -13.54 36.53 -32.51
N ILE A 592 -14.73 35.96 -32.25
CA ILE A 592 -14.84 34.69 -31.52
C ILE A 592 -14.27 33.54 -32.35
N THR A 593 -14.47 33.53 -33.67
CA THR A 593 -13.86 32.56 -34.58
C THR A 593 -12.35 32.70 -34.62
N ALA A 594 -11.81 33.92 -34.71
CA ALA A 594 -10.36 34.14 -34.65
C ALA A 594 -9.78 33.68 -33.30
N LEU A 595 -10.42 34.06 -32.19
CA LEU A 595 -10.00 33.62 -30.86
C LEU A 595 -10.06 32.11 -30.70
N SER A 596 -11.16 31.48 -31.12
CA SER A 596 -11.35 30.03 -31.02
C SER A 596 -10.34 29.27 -31.88
N LYS A 597 -10.07 29.76 -33.10
CA LYS A 597 -9.08 29.17 -33.99
C LYS A 597 -7.67 29.28 -33.41
N GLU A 598 -7.29 30.44 -32.90
CA GLU A 598 -5.99 30.63 -32.25
C GLU A 598 -5.87 29.84 -30.94
N MET A 599 -6.96 29.69 -30.17
CA MET A 599 -7.00 28.80 -29.00
C MET A 599 -6.75 27.34 -29.39
N VAL A 600 -7.44 26.84 -30.42
CA VAL A 600 -7.25 25.47 -30.93
C VAL A 600 -5.82 25.29 -31.43
N ASN A 601 -5.29 26.24 -32.22
CA ASN A 601 -3.91 26.21 -32.69
C ASN A 601 -2.92 26.18 -31.52
N ALA A 602 -3.13 27.01 -30.50
CA ALA A 602 -2.26 27.05 -29.33
C ALA A 602 -2.37 25.79 -28.45
N LEU A 603 -3.51 25.09 -28.49
CA LEU A 603 -3.67 23.75 -27.89
C LEU A 603 -2.91 22.67 -28.69
N ILE A 604 -2.96 22.72 -30.03
CA ILE A 604 -2.23 21.79 -30.93
C ILE A 604 -0.72 21.98 -30.78
N LEU A 605 -0.25 23.23 -30.76
CA LEU A 605 1.18 23.58 -30.70
C LEU A 605 1.77 23.49 -29.27
N ASN A 606 0.99 23.04 -28.29
CA ASN A 606 1.38 23.14 -26.89
C ASN A 606 2.45 22.11 -26.51
N LYS A 607 3.45 22.55 -25.71
CA LYS A 607 4.54 21.68 -25.24
C LYS A 607 4.00 20.54 -24.36
N ASP A 608 4.64 19.37 -24.42
CA ASP A 608 4.24 18.18 -23.64
C ASP A 608 4.07 18.43 -22.13
N SER A 609 4.84 19.37 -21.55
CA SER A 609 4.72 19.76 -20.13
C SER A 609 3.36 20.36 -19.76
N ASN A 610 2.59 20.91 -20.70
CA ASN A 610 1.30 21.54 -20.45
C ASN A 610 0.10 20.59 -20.59
N LYS A 611 0.28 19.41 -21.21
CA LYS A 611 -0.82 18.47 -21.47
C LYS A 611 -1.45 17.92 -20.17
N THR A 612 -0.66 17.76 -19.11
CA THR A 612 -1.15 17.31 -17.79
C THR A 612 -2.00 18.36 -17.08
N LYS A 613 -1.61 19.64 -17.22
CA LYS A 613 -2.39 20.78 -16.72
C LYS A 613 -3.71 20.88 -17.46
N LEU A 614 -3.66 20.71 -18.78
CA LEU A 614 -4.85 20.73 -19.63
C LEU A 614 -5.84 19.64 -19.22
N ALA A 615 -5.38 18.38 -19.08
CA ALA A 615 -6.22 17.28 -18.62
C ALA A 615 -6.86 17.54 -17.24
N LYS A 616 -6.08 18.13 -16.31
CA LYS A 616 -6.58 18.51 -14.98
C LYS A 616 -7.64 19.61 -15.05
N ILE A 617 -7.48 20.60 -15.94
CA ILE A 617 -8.46 21.68 -16.13
C ILE A 617 -9.73 21.18 -16.79
N ILE A 618 -9.63 20.31 -17.79
CA ILE A 618 -10.79 19.65 -18.40
C ILE A 618 -11.56 18.88 -17.32
N TYR A 619 -10.86 18.05 -16.54
CA TYR A 619 -11.46 17.31 -15.43
C TYR A 619 -12.16 18.23 -14.43
N ASN A 620 -11.49 19.31 -13.99
CA ASN A 620 -12.08 20.25 -13.04
C ASN A 620 -13.31 20.96 -13.60
N ASN A 621 -13.29 21.33 -14.89
CA ASN A 621 -14.42 22.00 -15.54
C ASN A 621 -15.60 21.05 -15.79
N LEU A 622 -15.35 19.76 -16.04
CA LEU A 622 -16.39 18.72 -16.05
C LEU A 622 -17.01 18.54 -14.65
N GLU A 623 -16.20 18.46 -13.58
CA GLU A 623 -16.69 18.36 -12.21
C GLU A 623 -17.47 19.60 -11.75
N ALA A 624 -17.05 20.80 -12.21
CA ALA A 624 -17.68 22.07 -11.90
C ALA A 624 -18.88 22.42 -12.81
N ARG A 625 -19.15 21.57 -13.82
CA ARG A 625 -20.19 21.73 -14.85
C ARG A 625 -20.01 22.94 -15.76
N HIS A 626 -18.77 23.38 -15.94
CA HIS A 626 -18.39 24.38 -16.93
C HIS A 626 -18.17 23.76 -18.32
N ILE A 627 -17.96 22.44 -18.35
CA ILE A 627 -18.05 21.62 -19.56
C ILE A 627 -19.12 20.55 -19.31
N GLN A 628 -19.98 20.35 -20.28
CA GLN A 628 -21.00 19.29 -20.28
C GLN A 628 -20.99 18.57 -21.62
N ILE A 629 -21.19 17.25 -21.62
CA ILE A 629 -21.05 16.41 -22.82
C ILE A 629 -22.24 15.48 -22.96
N PHE A 630 -22.87 15.51 -24.12
CA PHE A 630 -23.93 14.60 -24.53
C PHE A 630 -23.50 13.89 -25.82
N LEU A 631 -23.66 12.56 -25.85
CA LEU A 631 -23.29 11.72 -26.99
C LEU A 631 -24.37 10.65 -27.20
N HIS A 632 -24.67 10.31 -28.45
CA HIS A 632 -25.66 9.28 -28.76
C HIS A 632 -25.17 7.84 -28.51
N ASN A 633 -23.86 7.61 -28.50
CA ASN A 633 -23.30 6.29 -28.24
C ASN A 633 -23.69 5.81 -26.83
N ASN A 634 -24.48 4.74 -26.72
CA ASN A 634 -25.07 4.27 -25.46
C ASN A 634 -24.02 3.97 -24.36
N LEU A 635 -22.89 3.35 -24.72
CA LEU A 635 -21.83 3.04 -23.76
C LEU A 635 -21.21 4.31 -23.18
N VAL A 636 -21.01 5.31 -24.04
CA VAL A 636 -20.41 6.60 -23.65
C VAL A 636 -21.41 7.47 -22.91
N LYS A 637 -22.68 7.48 -23.33
CA LYS A 637 -23.79 8.15 -22.63
C LYS A 637 -23.89 7.68 -21.19
N GLU A 638 -23.90 6.36 -20.97
CA GLU A 638 -23.91 5.80 -19.62
C GLU A 638 -22.66 6.18 -18.82
N ALA A 639 -21.48 6.19 -19.47
CA ALA A 639 -20.23 6.57 -18.84
C ALA A 639 -20.24 8.03 -18.34
N LEU A 640 -20.69 8.96 -19.19
CA LEU A 640 -20.81 10.38 -18.88
C LEU A 640 -21.87 10.63 -17.79
N SER A 641 -23.01 9.94 -17.88
CA SER A 641 -24.09 10.05 -16.88
C SER A 641 -23.66 9.54 -15.51
N ASN A 642 -22.98 8.38 -15.47
CA ASN A 642 -22.40 7.88 -14.23
C ASN A 642 -21.45 8.90 -13.60
N LEU A 643 -20.69 9.65 -14.41
CA LEU A 643 -19.77 10.68 -13.92
C LEU A 643 -20.43 12.04 -13.65
N ASN A 644 -21.73 12.19 -13.93
CA ASN A 644 -22.50 13.45 -13.93
C ASN A 644 -21.96 14.51 -14.91
N TRP A 645 -21.16 14.09 -15.91
CA TRP A 645 -20.56 14.96 -16.93
C TRP A 645 -21.50 15.26 -18.10
N ASP A 646 -22.57 14.47 -18.24
CA ASP A 646 -23.72 14.80 -19.09
C ASP A 646 -24.59 15.91 -18.48
N GLY A 647 -24.37 16.19 -17.20
CA GLY A 647 -25.10 17.11 -16.38
C GLY A 647 -26.61 16.90 -16.29
N ALA A 648 -27.09 15.67 -16.40
CA ALA A 648 -28.46 15.32 -16.02
C ALA A 648 -28.69 15.43 -14.49
N PHE A 649 -29.96 15.52 -14.11
CA PHE A 649 -30.40 15.25 -12.74
C PHE A 649 -30.53 13.73 -12.50
N ASN A 650 -29.49 13.13 -11.94
CA ASN A 650 -29.45 11.69 -11.66
C ASN A 650 -29.91 11.37 -10.23
N TYR A 651 -30.77 10.35 -10.10
CA TYR A 651 -31.15 9.77 -8.81
C TYR A 651 -30.22 8.61 -8.46
N PRO A 652 -29.44 8.72 -7.40
CA PRO A 652 -28.62 7.63 -6.92
C PRO A 652 -29.47 6.52 -6.27
N ASN A 653 -28.98 5.30 -6.42
CA ASN A 653 -29.67 4.11 -5.95
C ASN A 653 -29.64 4.03 -4.42
N CYS A 654 -30.80 3.72 -3.85
CA CYS A 654 -31.03 3.73 -2.41
C CYS A 654 -32.14 2.70 -2.13
N SER A 655 -31.89 1.78 -1.19
CA SER A 655 -32.76 0.62 -0.94
C SER A 655 -32.97 0.39 0.56
N GLY A 656 -34.10 -0.23 0.92
CA GLY A 656 -34.48 -0.46 2.30
C GLY A 656 -34.93 0.83 3.01
N ASN A 657 -34.43 1.07 4.22
CA ASN A 657 -34.75 2.27 5.01
C ASN A 657 -33.84 3.44 4.61
N CYS A 658 -33.88 3.79 3.32
CA CYS A 658 -32.99 4.76 2.70
C CYS A 658 -33.83 5.76 1.87
N PHE A 659 -33.47 7.04 1.88
CA PHE A 659 -33.98 8.02 0.94
C PHE A 659 -32.87 8.79 0.22
N SER A 660 -32.98 8.89 -1.11
CA SER A 660 -32.10 9.71 -1.95
C SER A 660 -32.85 10.98 -2.37
N ASP A 661 -32.49 12.09 -1.74
CA ASP A 661 -33.09 13.40 -1.92
C ASP A 661 -32.30 14.24 -2.93
N LEU A 662 -32.94 14.60 -4.04
CA LEU A 662 -32.34 15.38 -5.11
C LEU A 662 -32.83 16.82 -5.05
N LEU A 663 -31.90 17.77 -5.06
CA LEU A 663 -32.16 19.19 -5.02
C LEU A 663 -31.33 19.92 -6.07
N GLY A 664 -31.91 20.93 -6.73
CA GLY A 664 -31.16 21.94 -7.48
C GLY A 664 -31.91 23.26 -7.53
N LEU A 665 -31.21 24.38 -7.42
CA LEU A 665 -31.74 25.70 -7.74
C LEU A 665 -31.14 26.13 -9.09
N VAL A 666 -31.99 26.38 -10.07
CA VAL A 666 -31.57 26.68 -11.43
C VAL A 666 -32.15 28.02 -11.89
N GLU A 667 -31.27 28.95 -12.21
CA GLU A 667 -31.59 30.33 -12.60
C GLU A 667 -31.49 30.52 -14.12
N ALA A 668 -32.39 31.34 -14.66
CA ALA A 668 -32.28 31.87 -16.02
C ALA A 668 -32.41 33.40 -15.95
N ASN A 669 -31.38 34.12 -16.39
CA ASN A 669 -31.43 35.57 -16.53
C ASN A 669 -32.25 35.94 -17.76
N LEU A 670 -33.40 36.57 -17.56
CA LEU A 670 -34.29 37.02 -18.63
C LEU A 670 -34.25 38.55 -18.79
N GLY A 671 -33.15 39.18 -18.36
CA GLY A 671 -32.97 40.63 -18.41
C GLY A 671 -32.37 41.19 -19.70
N VAL A 672 -31.97 40.32 -20.64
CA VAL A 672 -31.23 40.69 -21.87
C VAL A 672 -30.02 41.55 -21.53
N ASN A 673 -29.26 41.14 -20.52
CA ASN A 673 -28.11 41.87 -20.01
C ASN A 673 -27.11 40.93 -19.35
N LYS A 674 -25.92 41.44 -19.06
CA LYS A 674 -24.82 40.66 -18.47
C LYS A 674 -24.69 40.84 -16.97
N SER A 675 -25.81 41.08 -16.30
CA SER A 675 -25.82 41.41 -14.87
C SER A 675 -25.31 40.27 -13.99
N ASN A 676 -25.29 39.01 -14.46
CA ASN A 676 -24.74 37.89 -13.68
C ASN A 676 -23.27 38.09 -13.29
N TYR A 677 -22.51 38.90 -14.04
CA TYR A 677 -21.14 39.28 -13.68
C TYR A 677 -21.05 39.91 -12.28
N TYR A 678 -22.11 40.61 -11.85
CA TYR A 678 -22.16 41.33 -10.58
C TYR A 678 -22.92 40.57 -9.48
N ILE A 679 -23.42 39.36 -9.74
CA ILE A 679 -24.27 38.64 -8.79
C ILE A 679 -23.45 37.68 -7.94
N GLU A 680 -23.45 37.93 -6.64
CA GLU A 680 -22.92 37.04 -5.61
C GLU A 680 -24.07 36.31 -4.91
N ARG A 681 -23.94 35.01 -4.67
CA ARG A 681 -24.92 34.22 -3.90
C ARG A 681 -24.30 33.59 -2.66
N LYS A 682 -25.13 33.42 -1.63
CA LYS A 682 -24.81 32.64 -0.44
C LYS A 682 -25.99 31.72 -0.10
N TYR A 683 -25.72 30.42 -0.02
CA TYR A 683 -26.74 29.40 0.23
C TYR A 683 -26.70 28.92 1.68
N ASN A 684 -27.86 28.84 2.32
CA ASN A 684 -28.01 28.17 3.61
C ASN A 684 -29.19 27.22 3.51
N ILE A 685 -28.96 25.92 3.70
CA ILE A 685 -30.00 24.91 3.71
C ILE A 685 -30.08 24.23 5.08
N SER A 686 -31.29 24.13 5.60
CA SER A 686 -31.61 23.37 6.81
C SER A 686 -32.49 22.18 6.45
N VAL A 687 -32.11 20.99 6.91
CA VAL A 687 -32.83 19.74 6.70
C VAL A 687 -33.23 19.17 8.06
N GLY A 688 -34.52 19.03 8.30
CA GLY A 688 -35.08 18.39 9.49
C GLY A 688 -35.64 17.01 9.15
N LEU A 689 -35.06 15.97 9.74
CA LEU A 689 -35.55 14.60 9.61
C LEU A 689 -36.65 14.34 10.64
N GLN A 690 -37.78 13.77 10.21
CA GLN A 690 -38.89 13.33 11.07
C GLN A 690 -39.36 11.96 10.60
N GLU A 691 -40.13 11.24 11.43
CA GLU A 691 -40.72 9.96 11.01
C GLU A 691 -41.66 10.20 9.82
N GLY A 692 -41.40 9.55 8.68
CA GLY A 692 -42.24 9.67 7.49
C GLY A 692 -42.12 10.98 6.68
N LEU A 693 -41.32 11.95 7.15
CA LEU A 693 -41.32 13.31 6.59
C LEU A 693 -39.94 13.98 6.71
N ILE A 694 -39.56 14.72 5.67
CA ILE A 694 -38.32 15.48 5.65
C ILE A 694 -38.64 16.94 5.32
N LYS A 695 -38.43 17.85 6.28
CA LYS A 695 -38.67 19.29 6.11
C LYS A 695 -37.39 19.99 5.70
N LYS A 696 -37.45 20.85 4.68
CA LYS A 696 -36.30 21.55 4.12
C LYS A 696 -36.58 23.04 4.00
N ASN A 697 -35.59 23.84 4.37
CA ASN A 697 -35.60 25.29 4.21
C ASN A 697 -34.33 25.71 3.48
N LEU A 698 -34.46 26.35 2.32
CA LEU A 698 -33.37 26.93 1.56
C LEU A 698 -33.47 28.46 1.62
N SER A 699 -32.44 29.11 2.13
CA SER A 699 -32.25 30.56 2.12
C SER A 699 -31.09 30.89 1.19
N VAL A 700 -31.36 31.65 0.11
CA VAL A 700 -30.34 32.15 -0.80
C VAL A 700 -30.29 33.67 -0.71
N THR A 701 -29.16 34.22 -0.28
CA THR A 701 -28.92 35.66 -0.28
C THR A 701 -28.23 36.03 -1.58
N TYR A 702 -28.86 36.91 -2.35
CA TYR A 702 -28.33 37.49 -3.58
C TYR A 702 -27.88 38.92 -3.32
N LYS A 703 -26.68 39.26 -3.79
CA LYS A 703 -26.16 40.63 -3.80
C LYS A 703 -25.79 41.01 -5.22
N ASN A 704 -26.31 42.15 -5.69
CA ASN A 704 -25.97 42.73 -6.97
C ASN A 704 -24.95 43.86 -6.75
N SER A 705 -23.70 43.63 -7.14
CA SER A 705 -22.60 44.61 -7.00
C SER A 705 -22.50 45.58 -8.18
N ALA A 706 -23.45 45.56 -9.12
CA ALA A 706 -23.46 46.46 -10.27
C ALA A 706 -23.54 47.93 -9.81
N ASN A 707 -22.88 48.81 -10.56
CA ASN A 707 -22.94 50.25 -10.30
C ASN A 707 -24.35 50.77 -10.61
N LEU A 708 -24.90 51.60 -9.72
CA LEU A 708 -26.20 52.28 -9.90
C LEU A 708 -26.30 53.04 -11.24
N ALA A 709 -25.18 53.58 -11.74
CA ALA A 709 -25.11 54.28 -13.01
C ALA A 709 -25.43 53.40 -14.23
N MET A 710 -25.39 52.07 -14.11
CA MET A 710 -25.72 51.15 -15.20
C MET A 710 -27.22 51.11 -15.51
N GLY A 711 -28.08 51.62 -14.63
CA GLY A 711 -29.53 51.62 -14.82
C GLY A 711 -30.08 50.23 -15.14
N ASN A 712 -30.89 50.13 -16.20
CA ASN A 712 -31.56 48.88 -16.60
C ASN A 712 -30.59 47.74 -16.96
N SER A 713 -29.41 48.05 -17.51
CA SER A 713 -28.42 47.03 -17.87
C SER A 713 -27.79 46.35 -16.64
N GLY A 714 -27.90 46.98 -15.46
CA GLY A 714 -27.46 46.40 -14.19
C GLY A 714 -28.56 45.66 -13.42
N ILE A 715 -29.82 45.69 -13.86
CA ILE A 715 -30.93 45.01 -13.17
C ILE A 715 -30.85 43.51 -13.47
N TYR A 716 -30.74 42.69 -12.43
CA TYR A 716 -30.80 41.25 -12.59
C TYR A 716 -32.24 40.77 -12.55
N LYS A 717 -32.75 40.30 -13.69
CA LYS A 717 -34.11 39.77 -13.86
C LYS A 717 -34.03 38.26 -14.01
N THR A 718 -34.45 37.51 -13.01
CA THR A 718 -34.21 36.06 -12.98
C THR A 718 -35.48 35.27 -12.81
N TYR A 719 -35.60 34.21 -13.60
CA TYR A 719 -36.55 33.13 -13.38
C TYR A 719 -35.80 31.95 -12.76
N SER A 720 -36.11 31.65 -11.50
CA SER A 720 -35.47 30.60 -10.72
C SER A 720 -36.39 29.39 -10.59
N ARG A 721 -35.84 28.19 -10.72
CA ARG A 721 -36.56 26.92 -10.55
C ARG A 721 -35.92 26.09 -9.46
N LEU A 722 -36.70 25.75 -8.44
CA LEU A 722 -36.35 24.73 -7.47
C LEU A 722 -36.75 23.36 -8.03
N VAL A 723 -35.76 22.50 -8.26
CA VAL A 723 -35.92 21.13 -8.74
C VAL A 723 -35.87 20.17 -7.56
N VAL A 724 -36.95 19.43 -7.30
CA VAL A 724 -37.13 18.56 -6.13
C VAL A 724 -37.88 17.27 -6.48
N PRO A 725 -37.85 16.23 -5.61
CA PRO A 725 -38.56 14.97 -5.85
C PRO A 725 -40.08 15.18 -6.00
N LEU A 726 -40.74 14.30 -6.77
CA LEU A 726 -42.16 14.43 -7.12
C LEU A 726 -43.10 14.51 -5.91
N ASN A 727 -42.78 13.76 -4.85
CA ASN A 727 -43.48 13.71 -3.56
C ASN A 727 -43.20 14.92 -2.64
N SER A 728 -42.55 15.96 -3.15
CA SER A 728 -42.31 17.20 -2.40
C SER A 728 -43.53 18.12 -2.45
N VAL A 729 -43.91 18.68 -1.30
CA VAL A 729 -44.99 19.66 -1.16
C VAL A 729 -44.37 20.98 -0.72
N LEU A 730 -44.53 22.01 -1.55
CA LEU A 730 -44.07 23.36 -1.26
C LEU A 730 -44.93 23.97 -0.14
N GLU A 731 -44.29 24.57 0.85
CA GLU A 731 -44.98 25.37 1.88
C GLU A 731 -45.08 26.83 1.44
N PHE A 732 -43.96 27.46 1.09
CA PHE A 732 -43.93 28.84 0.58
C PHE A 732 -42.63 29.18 -0.15
N ILE A 733 -42.68 30.25 -0.94
CA ILE A 733 -41.52 31.00 -1.44
C ILE A 733 -41.69 32.47 -1.04
N LYS A 734 -40.65 33.04 -0.43
CA LYS A 734 -40.58 34.46 -0.08
C LYS A 734 -39.35 35.09 -0.72
N VAL A 735 -39.53 36.26 -1.34
CA VAL A 735 -38.45 37.10 -1.87
C VAL A 735 -38.43 38.40 -1.06
N GLY A 736 -37.42 38.58 -0.22
CA GLY A 736 -37.50 39.53 0.90
C GLY A 736 -38.67 39.13 1.82
N ASP A 737 -39.58 40.06 2.07
CA ASP A 737 -40.78 39.81 2.88
C ASP A 737 -42.01 39.42 2.06
N GLY A 738 -41.93 39.47 0.72
CA GLY A 738 -43.05 39.21 -0.19
C GLY A 738 -43.23 37.72 -0.49
N LEU A 739 -44.43 37.19 -0.29
CA LEU A 739 -44.81 35.85 -0.74
C LEU A 739 -44.99 35.82 -2.27
N ILE A 740 -44.44 34.79 -2.92
CA ILE A 740 -44.57 34.58 -4.37
C ILE A 740 -45.41 33.34 -4.64
N GLN A 741 -46.34 33.45 -5.58
CA GLN A 741 -47.02 32.30 -6.16
C GLN A 741 -46.15 31.72 -7.28
N PRO A 742 -45.68 30.47 -7.15
CA PRO A 742 -44.81 29.88 -8.16
C PRO A 742 -45.58 29.16 -9.26
N ASP A 743 -44.92 28.99 -10.40
CA ASP A 743 -45.32 28.04 -11.43
C ASP A 743 -44.83 26.65 -11.01
N ILE A 744 -45.71 25.64 -10.92
CA ILE A 744 -45.33 24.28 -10.52
C ILE A 744 -45.60 23.33 -11.67
N GLU A 745 -44.54 22.68 -12.15
CA GLU A 745 -44.61 21.72 -13.25
C GLU A 745 -44.03 20.37 -12.83
N THR A 746 -44.52 19.31 -13.46
CA THR A 746 -43.93 17.97 -13.34
C THR A 746 -43.16 17.67 -14.61
N VAL A 747 -41.84 17.51 -14.50
CA VAL A 747 -40.92 17.31 -15.62
C VAL A 747 -40.08 16.08 -15.31
N ALA A 748 -40.01 15.10 -16.22
CA ALA A 748 -39.12 13.93 -16.09
C ALA A 748 -39.16 13.22 -14.71
N GLY A 749 -40.35 13.04 -14.14
CA GLY A 749 -40.53 12.33 -12.86
C GLY A 749 -40.16 13.14 -11.61
N ARG A 750 -39.97 14.44 -11.72
CA ARG A 750 -39.66 15.37 -10.62
C ARG A 750 -40.51 16.64 -10.72
N LYS A 751 -40.48 17.45 -9.66
CA LYS A 751 -41.23 18.71 -9.58
C LYS A 751 -40.28 19.89 -9.77
N GLU A 752 -40.62 20.79 -10.67
CA GLU A 752 -39.93 22.07 -10.87
C GLU A 752 -40.84 23.19 -10.38
N VAL A 753 -40.37 23.97 -9.41
CA VAL A 753 -41.10 25.09 -8.80
C VAL A 753 -40.43 26.38 -9.23
N GLY A 754 -41.00 27.03 -10.25
CA GLY A 754 -40.51 28.23 -10.89
C GLY A 754 -41.04 29.53 -10.28
N PHE A 755 -40.21 30.56 -10.18
CA PHE A 755 -40.61 31.89 -9.70
C PHE A 755 -39.70 32.97 -10.29
N TYR A 756 -40.27 34.16 -10.51
CA TYR A 756 -39.56 35.31 -11.06
C TYR A 756 -39.29 36.37 -9.99
N PHE A 757 -38.11 36.99 -10.02
CA PHE A 757 -37.84 38.20 -9.25
C PHE A 757 -36.78 39.08 -9.90
N GLU A 758 -36.72 40.34 -9.45
CA GLU A 758 -35.73 41.32 -9.89
C GLU A 758 -34.85 41.78 -8.73
N LEU A 759 -33.59 42.06 -9.03
CA LEU A 759 -32.59 42.58 -8.10
C LEU A 759 -31.88 43.80 -8.70
N MET A 760 -32.12 44.97 -8.12
CA MET A 760 -31.58 46.24 -8.61
C MET A 760 -30.06 46.34 -8.35
N PRO A 761 -29.32 47.19 -9.09
CA PRO A 761 -27.91 47.47 -8.79
C PRO A 761 -27.72 47.93 -7.34
N GLY A 762 -26.68 47.43 -6.68
CA GLY A 762 -26.39 47.70 -5.27
C GLY A 762 -27.32 47.02 -4.26
N GLN A 763 -28.37 46.34 -4.71
CA GLN A 763 -29.37 45.72 -3.83
C GLN A 763 -28.91 44.34 -3.32
N THR A 764 -29.32 44.02 -2.10
CA THR A 764 -29.26 42.65 -1.55
C THR A 764 -30.68 42.18 -1.24
N LYS A 765 -31.04 40.95 -1.66
CA LYS A 765 -32.30 40.29 -1.33
C LYS A 765 -32.06 38.86 -0.87
N THR A 766 -32.92 38.36 0.00
CA THR A 766 -32.91 36.94 0.41
C THR A 766 -34.15 36.25 -0.13
N VAL A 767 -33.96 35.09 -0.75
CA VAL A 767 -35.02 34.20 -1.19
C VAL A 767 -35.10 33.03 -0.21
N ASN A 768 -36.25 32.86 0.43
CA ASN A 768 -36.53 31.78 1.36
C ASN A 768 -37.55 30.82 0.76
N ILE A 769 -37.18 29.55 0.65
CA ILE A 769 -38.02 28.49 0.10
C ILE A 769 -38.17 27.39 1.15
N SER A 770 -39.41 27.04 1.47
CA SER A 770 -39.73 25.97 2.43
C SER A 770 -40.59 24.91 1.76
N TRP A 771 -40.22 23.64 1.96
CA TRP A 771 -40.97 22.50 1.44
C TRP A 771 -40.72 21.26 2.30
N GLN A 772 -41.59 20.28 2.12
CA GLN A 772 -41.49 19.00 2.80
C GLN A 772 -41.58 17.86 1.79
N THR A 773 -40.88 16.76 2.06
CA THR A 773 -40.93 15.55 1.22
C THR A 773 -41.46 14.39 2.05
N VAL A 774 -42.59 13.84 1.63
CA VAL A 774 -43.25 12.71 2.31
C VAL A 774 -42.60 11.41 1.86
N GLN A 775 -41.92 10.72 2.77
CA GLN A 775 -41.19 9.49 2.46
C GLN A 775 -41.26 8.54 3.66
N PRO A 776 -41.58 7.24 3.49
CA PRO A 776 -41.70 6.26 4.58
C PRO A 776 -40.32 5.86 5.18
N LEU A 777 -39.56 6.86 5.60
CA LEU A 777 -38.30 6.71 6.31
C LEU A 777 -38.60 6.52 7.79
N SER A 778 -38.07 5.43 8.36
CA SER A 778 -38.23 5.15 9.79
C SER A 778 -36.96 5.46 10.56
N LEU A 779 -37.06 6.34 11.55
CA LEU A 779 -35.96 6.69 12.44
C LEU A 779 -35.78 5.66 13.57
N ASN A 780 -36.74 4.74 13.73
CA ASN A 780 -36.74 3.68 14.74
C ASN A 780 -35.84 2.47 14.43
N ARG A 781 -35.37 2.35 13.19
CA ARG A 781 -34.44 1.31 12.74
C ARG A 781 -33.30 1.95 11.97
N ALA A 782 -32.16 1.26 11.89
CA ALA A 782 -31.00 1.78 11.14
C ALA A 782 -31.41 2.19 9.73
N GLY A 783 -30.95 3.35 9.30
CA GLY A 783 -31.33 3.91 8.02
C GLY A 783 -30.39 5.00 7.54
N GLU A 784 -30.72 5.50 6.36
CA GLU A 784 -29.85 6.40 5.61
C GLU A 784 -30.63 7.49 4.87
N TYR A 785 -30.10 8.70 4.90
CA TYR A 785 -30.57 9.82 4.10
C TYR A 785 -29.39 10.35 3.29
N GLN A 786 -29.53 10.30 1.97
CA GLN A 786 -28.54 10.83 1.05
C GLN A 786 -29.11 12.11 0.40
N MET A 787 -28.43 13.24 0.58
CA MET A 787 -28.79 14.49 -0.07
C MET A 787 -27.82 14.78 -1.21
N TYR A 788 -28.40 15.06 -2.37
CA TYR A 788 -27.71 15.41 -3.60
C TYR A 788 -28.14 16.80 -4.02
N ILE A 789 -27.22 17.76 -3.92
CA ILE A 789 -27.46 19.13 -4.36
C ILE A 789 -26.66 19.34 -5.63
N ARG A 790 -27.38 19.45 -6.76
CA ARG A 790 -26.80 19.70 -8.06
C ARG A 790 -26.39 21.16 -8.18
N LYS A 791 -25.12 21.40 -8.53
CA LYS A 791 -24.63 22.75 -8.88
C LYS A 791 -25.17 23.16 -10.26
N GLN A 792 -25.59 24.41 -10.39
CA GLN A 792 -25.92 24.97 -11.69
C GLN A 792 -24.63 25.20 -12.53
N ALA A 793 -24.66 24.83 -13.80
CA ALA A 793 -23.60 25.19 -14.74
C ALA A 793 -23.51 26.72 -14.91
N GLY A 794 -22.35 27.26 -15.28
CA GLY A 794 -22.15 28.71 -15.43
C GLY A 794 -21.95 29.51 -14.15
N THR A 795 -22.40 29.01 -12.99
CA THR A 795 -22.19 29.74 -11.72
C THR A 795 -20.77 29.51 -11.16
N PRO A 796 -20.16 30.51 -10.51
CA PRO A 796 -18.87 30.34 -9.84
C PRO A 796 -19.00 29.48 -8.57
N ALA A 797 -17.86 29.19 -7.92
CA ALA A 797 -17.87 28.57 -6.60
C ALA A 797 -18.35 29.56 -5.53
N GLU A 798 -19.48 29.27 -4.89
CA GLU A 798 -20.15 30.20 -3.97
C GLU A 798 -20.29 29.62 -2.54
N PRO A 799 -20.30 30.44 -1.47
CA PRO A 799 -20.44 29.91 -0.11
C PRO A 799 -21.77 29.19 0.10
N MET A 800 -21.69 27.99 0.67
CA MET A 800 -22.86 27.21 1.09
C MET A 800 -22.71 26.78 2.54
N THR A 801 -23.83 26.69 3.26
CA THR A 801 -23.95 26.01 4.57
C THR A 801 -25.09 25.01 4.52
N VAL A 802 -24.84 23.76 4.94
CA VAL A 802 -25.86 22.72 5.16
C VAL A 802 -25.94 22.41 6.64
N THR A 803 -27.14 22.49 7.21
CA THR A 803 -27.42 22.17 8.62
C THR A 803 -28.45 21.05 8.71
N TYR A 804 -28.17 20.05 9.54
CA TYR A 804 -29.06 18.92 9.79
C TYR A 804 -29.61 18.99 11.20
N ASN A 805 -30.94 18.90 11.32
CA ASN A 805 -31.63 18.88 12.60
C ASN A 805 -32.13 17.46 12.89
N SER A 806 -31.67 16.89 14.01
CA SER A 806 -32.11 15.57 14.48
C SER A 806 -33.32 15.70 15.42
N PRO A 807 -34.31 14.79 15.35
CA PRO A 807 -35.30 14.65 16.41
C PRO A 807 -34.65 14.11 17.69
N SER A 808 -35.23 14.45 18.84
CA SER A 808 -34.71 14.04 20.15
C SER A 808 -34.59 12.51 20.26
N GLY A 809 -33.39 12.01 20.62
CA GLY A 809 -33.14 10.58 20.83
C GLY A 809 -32.58 9.81 19.63
N VAL A 810 -32.28 10.46 18.50
CA VAL A 810 -31.64 9.83 17.33
C VAL A 810 -30.22 10.37 17.16
N ASP A 811 -29.22 9.47 17.20
CA ASP A 811 -27.83 9.82 16.92
C ASP A 811 -27.57 9.81 15.39
N LEU A 812 -27.29 10.99 14.84
CA LEU A 812 -27.02 11.17 13.41
C LEU A 812 -25.51 11.19 13.18
N ARG A 813 -25.02 10.21 12.42
CA ARG A 813 -23.66 10.22 11.90
C ARG A 813 -23.66 10.80 10.49
N ILE A 814 -23.06 11.98 10.35
CA ILE A 814 -22.84 12.62 9.05
C ILE A 814 -21.51 12.12 8.48
N GLU A 815 -21.54 11.48 7.31
CA GLU A 815 -20.32 11.14 6.59
C GLU A 815 -19.75 12.39 5.89
N PRO A 816 -18.42 12.58 5.92
CA PRO A 816 -17.79 13.72 5.26
C PRO A 816 -18.00 13.64 3.74
N GLY A 817 -18.71 14.62 3.20
CA GLY A 817 -18.92 14.84 1.75
C GLY A 817 -19.29 16.28 1.42
N TYR A 818 -19.16 17.17 2.41
CA TYR A 818 -19.67 18.53 2.33
C TYR A 818 -18.61 19.50 1.81
N ASN A 819 -18.99 20.32 0.83
CA ASN A 819 -18.16 21.38 0.29
C ASN A 819 -18.65 22.73 0.82
N THR A 820 -17.82 23.44 1.59
CA THR A 820 -18.16 24.78 2.10
C THR A 820 -18.28 25.82 0.98
N LEU A 821 -17.69 25.53 -0.18
CA LEU A 821 -17.86 26.28 -1.41
C LEU A 821 -18.62 25.42 -2.41
N PHE A 822 -19.75 25.85 -2.94
CA PHE A 822 -20.57 25.14 -3.91
C PHE A 822 -19.94 25.17 -5.31
N ALA A 823 -18.74 24.60 -5.43
CA ALA A 823 -17.93 24.55 -6.65
C ALA A 823 -18.24 23.35 -7.55
N LYS A 824 -18.93 22.34 -7.02
CA LYS A 824 -19.37 21.12 -7.69
C LYS A 824 -20.59 20.55 -6.96
N ASP A 825 -21.22 19.53 -7.54
CA ASP A 825 -22.32 18.82 -6.88
C ASP A 825 -21.94 18.38 -5.46
N ILE A 826 -22.87 18.60 -4.52
CA ILE A 826 -22.70 18.19 -3.13
C ILE A 826 -23.44 16.88 -2.94
N HIS A 827 -22.74 15.91 -2.37
CA HIS A 827 -23.32 14.66 -1.90
C HIS A 827 -23.03 14.53 -0.40
N SER A 828 -24.08 14.49 0.41
CA SER A 828 -23.96 14.30 1.85
C SER A 828 -24.81 13.13 2.28
N ARG A 829 -24.23 12.29 3.13
CA ARG A 829 -24.85 11.05 3.60
C ARG A 829 -24.97 11.09 5.12
N ILE A 830 -26.18 10.86 5.61
CA ILE A 830 -26.52 10.79 7.02
C ILE A 830 -26.96 9.37 7.32
N ILE A 831 -26.36 8.77 8.33
CA ILE A 831 -26.69 7.43 8.78
C ILE A 831 -27.07 7.52 10.24
N TRP A 832 -28.17 6.86 10.62
CA TRP A 832 -28.52 6.68 12.03
C TRP A 832 -28.53 5.20 12.37
N LYS A 833 -28.16 4.93 13.61
CA LYS A 833 -28.23 3.61 14.25
C LYS A 833 -28.88 3.82 15.61
N LYS A 834 -29.62 2.83 16.07
CA LYS A 834 -30.12 2.81 17.44
C LYS A 834 -29.03 2.26 18.36
#